data_AF-A0A964PDJ9-F1
#
_entry.id   AF-A0A964PDJ9-F1
#
_cell.length_a   1.000
_cell.length_b   1.000
_cell.length_c   1.000
_cell.angle_alpha   90.00
_cell.angle_beta   90.00
_cell.angle_gamma   90.00
#
_symmetry.space_group_name_H-M   'P 1'
#
loop_
_entity.id
_entity.type
_entity.pdbx_description
1 polymer ?
#
loop_
_entity_poly.entity_id
_entity_poly.type
_entity_poly.pdbx_seq_one_letter_code
_entity_poly.pdbx_strand_id
1 'polypeptide(L)'
;MRKQILLLGLLLACLSFRGQIPLAEAQQAKSPFYADKADLLYYLDGDKKAPVKTLADWQKRRMHILANMQLVMGPLPADLRKVPLDLKIEGEEKLAKVIRKKISFAVGKDDRVSAYLLMPRTLTAGPSPGGRGEKKAPAMLCLHQTTGFGSGEPVGVGGLKNLHYALELAERGYVCLAPDYPNFGSYKRNPYADGFDSATMKGIWNHMRAVDLLQSLPEVDGTRIGCIGHSLGGHNSLFVAAFDPRLKVVVTSCGFNSFYKYSKGNLTGWSHKGYMPRIGSEYGKDPAKMPFDFTEILGALAPRAVFINAPINDSNFPIAGVRDCVASASPVFKLHEKAENLEAAYPNAGHDFPPDIRLKAYAFIDRHLWPRAEFTRLIAHWAEYGDADYLKFVEDARPDVCQIGFYGGHFYGLVHTPQYKGYPAHFPVQGIHECGKWFEERNAEIHKRGAKVVGHFNVTFLVGEPESKDGPRGFFKFYNELWDEKEFGPKPVADPLKLLARNADGTPMASKQYSIGNMREYTACLNNPHWKAVLKAWAKRGIERGVDGYMINYFYRHNCLCEHCQASFRANLINRFTPKEIKDRFEIDDAKTHKFTELVGWHDPKQSTPLRREMLRWSQVSCKQAFDEVFVQYARSLKPGLLLGQWNHMGNFSQINGDERCMLPGDLWGRDEDYLWYSTGSAAFYTDLAADFLGEGTLQARYIRGAFDNKPYTLGKYESTRIRVAIAELAANGGAPMGFYTNFKKADTREEIVRYYRFLEKNDALYRGNRSHAEVLLLYPRKKVHEGDVAAVDAFKLFGKNLLDQHVLFDVLPDDQLTQSQRAQYRHVFVVNQPMEETVNLSRFVAPKTVRVSASRPKKGNEITLHFVNYNRQEPKAKKSAGGGIQDEKPIAVEGVKVDFDMPKGVKVARVLVSSPESPDAVEVKHTVRDGRLQFTVPRFLVYAIARIEPG
;
A
#
# COMPACT_ATOMS: atom_id res chain seq x y z
N MET A 1 5.89 -42.86 40.23
CA MET A 1 6.47 -43.24 38.92
C MET A 1 5.86 -42.32 37.86
N ARG A 2 6.37 -41.12 37.52
CA ARG A 2 7.71 -40.67 37.12
C ARG A 2 8.26 -41.45 35.91
N LYS A 3 8.27 -40.76 34.76
CA LYS A 3 8.83 -41.08 33.43
C LYS A 3 8.12 -42.19 32.64
N GLN A 4 7.14 -41.84 31.78
CA GLN A 4 6.96 -42.47 30.44
C GLN A 4 5.80 -41.95 29.53
N ILE A 5 4.96 -40.99 29.91
CA ILE A 5 3.83 -40.54 29.03
C ILE A 5 4.00 -39.08 28.61
N LEU A 6 5.01 -38.80 27.78
CA LEU A 6 5.20 -37.48 27.16
C LEU A 6 5.80 -37.56 25.75
N LEU A 7 5.46 -38.60 24.98
CA LEU A 7 6.06 -38.84 23.65
C LEU A 7 5.09 -39.07 22.49
N LEU A 8 3.77 -38.83 22.64
CA LEU A 8 2.80 -39.04 21.56
C LEU A 8 2.00 -37.80 21.10
N GLY A 9 2.34 -36.60 21.59
CA GLY A 9 1.60 -35.36 21.31
C GLY A 9 2.30 -34.33 20.42
N LEU A 10 3.45 -34.66 19.79
CA LEU A 10 4.31 -33.68 19.10
C LEU A 10 4.66 -34.05 17.65
N LEU A 11 3.94 -35.00 17.04
CA LEU A 11 4.29 -35.57 15.73
C LEU A 11 3.34 -35.25 14.57
N LEU A 12 2.38 -34.32 14.72
CA LEU A 12 1.44 -33.95 13.65
C LEU A 12 1.34 -32.46 13.29
N ALA A 13 2.31 -31.63 13.72
CA ALA A 13 2.38 -30.20 13.37
C ALA A 13 3.73 -29.76 12.74
N CYS A 14 4.43 -30.65 12.04
CA CYS A 14 5.68 -30.35 11.33
C CYS A 14 5.72 -30.86 9.87
N LEU A 15 4.55 -31.04 9.25
CA LEU A 15 4.43 -31.25 7.80
C LEU A 15 4.13 -29.92 7.10
N SER A 16 5.06 -28.98 7.22
CA SER A 16 5.18 -27.81 6.36
C SER A 16 6.65 -27.69 5.94
N PHE A 17 6.95 -28.22 4.75
CA PHE A 17 8.17 -27.99 3.97
C PHE A 17 9.49 -27.87 4.76
N ARG A 18 9.88 -28.94 5.48
CA ARG A 18 11.31 -29.21 5.72
C ARG A 18 11.88 -29.98 4.52
N GLY A 19 12.10 -29.25 3.43
CA GLY A 19 13.00 -29.65 2.36
C GLY A 19 14.35 -28.95 2.53
N GLN A 20 15.03 -29.13 3.67
CA GLN A 20 16.45 -28.81 3.77
C GLN A 20 17.22 -30.06 3.35
N ILE A 21 17.47 -30.20 2.05
CA ILE A 21 18.55 -31.06 1.58
C ILE A 21 19.85 -30.34 1.96
N PRO A 22 20.79 -30.99 2.65
CA PRO A 22 22.08 -30.38 2.95
C PRO A 22 22.81 -30.10 1.63
N LEU A 23 22.98 -28.81 1.31
CA LEU A 23 23.61 -28.31 0.09
C LEU A 23 25.15 -28.39 0.15
N ALA A 24 25.69 -29.20 1.06
CA ALA A 24 27.12 -29.34 1.28
C ALA A 24 27.57 -30.74 0.85
N GLU A 25 28.50 -30.76 -0.11
CA GLU A 25 29.47 -31.83 -0.41
C GLU A 25 29.22 -32.84 -1.55
N ALA A 26 28.11 -32.85 -2.30
CA ALA A 26 27.95 -33.87 -3.38
C ALA A 26 27.51 -33.40 -4.78
N GLN A 27 27.40 -32.11 -5.10
CA GLN A 27 26.87 -31.72 -6.43
C GLN A 27 27.52 -30.50 -7.09
N GLN A 28 28.83 -30.34 -6.93
CA GLN A 28 29.56 -29.24 -7.58
C GLN A 28 29.93 -29.51 -9.05
N ALA A 29 29.63 -30.71 -9.58
CA ALA A 29 30.09 -31.15 -10.91
C ALA A 29 29.01 -31.40 -11.99
N LYS A 30 27.71 -31.11 -11.76
CA LYS A 30 26.63 -31.46 -12.71
C LYS A 30 25.51 -30.43 -12.90
N SER A 31 25.77 -29.13 -12.78
CA SER A 31 24.74 -28.15 -13.14
C SER A 31 24.67 -27.99 -14.66
N PRO A 32 23.48 -28.07 -15.30
CA PRO A 32 23.37 -28.02 -16.74
C PRO A 32 23.67 -26.61 -17.29
N PHE A 33 24.28 -26.56 -18.47
CA PHE A 33 24.57 -25.32 -19.18
C PHE A 33 23.37 -24.89 -20.03
N TYR A 34 22.96 -23.63 -19.89
CA TYR A 34 21.86 -23.05 -20.66
C TYR A 34 22.42 -22.14 -21.75
N ALA A 35 22.18 -22.51 -23.01
CA ALA A 35 22.60 -21.71 -24.16
C ALA A 35 21.83 -20.38 -24.21
N ASP A 36 20.51 -20.43 -24.03
CA ASP A 36 19.65 -19.26 -23.88
C ASP A 36 19.32 -19.02 -22.41
N LYS A 37 19.97 -18.00 -21.83
CA LYS A 37 19.76 -17.55 -20.46
C LYS A 37 18.70 -16.44 -20.35
N ALA A 38 18.15 -15.99 -21.47
CA ALA A 38 17.07 -15.02 -21.51
C ALA A 38 15.68 -15.70 -21.43
N ASP A 39 15.54 -16.92 -21.97
CA ASP A 39 14.36 -17.77 -21.76
C ASP A 39 14.43 -18.48 -20.40
N LEU A 40 13.70 -17.94 -19.41
CA LEU A 40 13.63 -18.51 -18.07
C LEU A 40 12.50 -19.53 -17.87
N LEU A 41 11.64 -19.73 -18.88
CA LEU A 41 10.45 -20.59 -18.77
C LEU A 41 10.71 -22.03 -19.21
N TYR A 42 11.95 -22.50 -19.04
CA TYR A 42 12.31 -23.91 -19.15
C TYR A 42 13.39 -24.31 -18.15
N TYR A 43 13.47 -25.60 -17.86
CA TYR A 43 14.59 -26.23 -17.17
C TYR A 43 15.11 -27.42 -17.96
N LEU A 44 16.31 -27.90 -17.59
CA LEU A 44 16.95 -29.05 -18.21
C LEU A 44 16.89 -30.22 -17.21
N ASP A 45 16.35 -31.36 -17.64
CA ASP A 45 16.37 -32.62 -16.91
C ASP A 45 17.31 -33.59 -17.64
N GLY A 46 18.56 -33.66 -17.16
CA GLY A 46 19.67 -34.08 -18.02
C GLY A 46 19.82 -33.13 -19.21
N ASP A 47 19.83 -33.67 -20.43
CA ASP A 47 19.91 -32.87 -21.68
C ASP A 47 18.53 -32.49 -22.24
N LYS A 48 17.42 -32.89 -21.59
CA LYS A 48 16.07 -32.65 -22.10
C LYS A 48 15.51 -31.31 -21.63
N LYS A 49 15.10 -30.46 -22.58
CA LYS A 49 14.38 -29.20 -22.32
C LYS A 49 12.94 -29.48 -21.90
N ALA A 50 12.56 -29.05 -20.70
CA ALA A 50 11.20 -29.14 -20.15
C ALA A 50 10.65 -27.74 -19.81
N PRO A 51 9.37 -27.43 -20.11
CA PRO A 51 8.80 -26.11 -19.83
C PRO A 51 8.55 -25.90 -18.33
N VAL A 52 8.73 -24.67 -17.86
CA VAL A 52 8.33 -24.23 -16.51
C VAL A 52 6.85 -23.85 -16.55
N LYS A 53 5.99 -24.68 -15.94
CA LYS A 53 4.54 -24.44 -15.86
C LYS A 53 4.05 -24.21 -14.44
N THR A 54 4.80 -24.70 -13.46
CA THR A 54 4.45 -24.66 -12.05
C THR A 54 5.56 -24.01 -11.22
N LEU A 55 5.24 -23.60 -9.98
CA LEU A 55 6.25 -23.12 -9.04
C LEU A 55 7.31 -24.20 -8.72
N ALA A 56 6.93 -25.48 -8.75
CA ALA A 56 7.86 -26.58 -8.53
C ALA A 56 8.88 -26.72 -9.68
N ASP A 57 8.45 -26.55 -10.93
CA ASP A 57 9.35 -26.52 -12.09
C ASP A 57 10.33 -25.35 -12.00
N TRP A 58 9.83 -24.17 -11.61
CA TRP A 58 10.67 -22.99 -11.42
C TRP A 58 11.74 -23.22 -10.35
N GLN A 59 11.42 -23.90 -9.24
CA GLN A 59 12.42 -24.20 -8.22
C GLN A 59 13.57 -25.05 -8.77
N LYS A 60 13.33 -25.98 -9.70
CA LYS A 60 14.40 -26.72 -10.38
C LYS A 60 15.31 -25.78 -11.15
N ARG A 61 14.72 -24.90 -11.99
CA ARG A 61 15.47 -23.90 -12.76
C ARG A 61 16.30 -22.99 -11.85
N ARG A 62 15.71 -22.52 -10.76
CA ARG A 62 16.38 -21.67 -9.75
C ARG A 62 17.58 -22.38 -9.11
N MET A 63 17.48 -23.66 -8.79
CA MET A 63 18.61 -24.42 -8.24
C MET A 63 19.78 -24.51 -9.21
N HIS A 64 19.52 -24.71 -10.51
CA HIS A 64 20.57 -24.71 -11.53
C HIS A 64 21.26 -23.34 -11.65
N ILE A 65 20.49 -22.24 -11.55
CA ILE A 65 21.05 -20.88 -11.57
C ILE A 65 22.04 -20.69 -10.41
N LEU A 66 21.66 -21.05 -9.18
CA LEU A 66 22.54 -20.92 -8.01
C LEU A 66 23.78 -21.82 -8.11
N ALA A 67 23.64 -23.03 -8.66
CA ALA A 67 24.78 -23.90 -8.90
C ALA A 67 25.73 -23.31 -9.96
N ASN A 68 25.18 -22.77 -11.06
CA ASN A 68 25.96 -22.10 -12.11
C ASN A 68 26.67 -20.83 -11.61
N MET A 69 26.07 -20.07 -10.71
CA MET A 69 26.74 -18.95 -10.04
C MET A 69 27.97 -19.43 -9.24
N GLN A 70 27.85 -20.54 -8.50
CA GLN A 70 28.96 -21.10 -7.73
C GLN A 70 30.08 -21.69 -8.61
N LEU A 71 29.79 -22.11 -9.84
CA LEU A 71 30.83 -22.51 -10.81
C LEU A 71 31.76 -21.35 -11.21
N VAL A 72 31.34 -20.10 -11.01
CA VAL A 72 32.13 -18.91 -11.38
C VAL A 72 32.69 -18.22 -10.13
N MET A 73 31.86 -18.07 -9.11
CA MET A 73 32.21 -17.36 -7.88
C MET A 73 32.94 -18.26 -6.86
N GLY A 74 32.89 -19.58 -7.02
CA GLY A 74 33.30 -20.55 -6.01
C GLY A 74 32.12 -21.04 -5.15
N PRO A 75 32.31 -22.09 -4.34
CA PRO A 75 31.27 -22.60 -3.44
C PRO A 75 30.84 -21.56 -2.41
N LEU A 76 29.55 -21.50 -2.11
CA LEU A 76 29.08 -20.81 -0.92
C LEU A 76 29.64 -21.54 0.32
N PRO A 77 30.27 -20.84 1.28
CA PRO A 77 30.80 -21.52 2.46
C PRO A 77 29.72 -22.22 3.28
N ALA A 78 30.03 -23.41 3.79
CA ALA A 78 29.15 -24.15 4.68
C ALA A 78 28.96 -23.45 6.02
N ASP A 79 27.81 -23.69 6.67
CA ASP A 79 27.47 -23.11 7.98
C ASP A 79 28.49 -23.41 9.08
N LEU A 80 29.27 -24.50 8.95
CA LEU A 80 30.36 -24.86 9.87
C LEU A 80 31.46 -23.78 9.94
N ARG A 81 31.56 -22.90 8.94
CA ARG A 81 32.50 -21.77 8.93
C ARG A 81 32.05 -20.61 9.84
N LYS A 82 30.79 -20.61 10.31
CA LYS A 82 30.28 -19.56 11.20
C LYS A 82 30.97 -19.62 12.56
N VAL A 83 31.35 -18.44 13.06
CA VAL A 83 31.85 -18.21 14.42
C VAL A 83 30.86 -17.31 15.18
N PRO A 84 30.92 -17.20 16.51
CA PRO A 84 30.20 -16.14 17.23
C PRO A 84 30.49 -14.77 16.61
N LEU A 85 29.47 -13.92 16.46
CA LEU A 85 29.60 -12.63 15.78
C LEU A 85 30.60 -11.68 16.46
N ASP A 86 30.85 -11.85 17.76
CA ASP A 86 31.81 -11.06 18.56
C ASP A 86 31.78 -9.56 18.19
N LEU A 87 30.61 -8.94 18.32
CA LEU A 87 30.39 -7.54 17.95
C LEU A 87 31.23 -6.61 18.84
N LYS A 88 32.04 -5.76 18.21
CA LYS A 88 32.81 -4.70 18.88
C LYS A 88 32.35 -3.33 18.39
N ILE A 89 32.12 -2.42 19.32
CA ILE A 89 31.83 -1.00 19.04
C ILE A 89 33.16 -0.25 19.14
N GLU A 90 33.58 0.36 18.04
CA GLU A 90 34.86 1.07 17.92
C GLU A 90 34.68 2.58 18.06
N GLY A 91 33.48 3.08 17.79
CA GLY A 91 33.11 4.47 18.01
C GLY A 91 31.60 4.66 17.92
N GLU A 92 31.09 5.71 18.57
CA GLU A 92 29.69 6.08 18.55
C GLU A 92 29.56 7.60 18.37
N GLU A 93 28.63 8.00 17.51
CA GLU A 93 28.30 9.39 17.24
C GLU A 93 26.79 9.57 17.28
N LYS A 94 26.34 10.60 18.00
CA LYS A 94 24.92 10.95 18.12
C LYS A 94 24.59 12.09 17.17
N LEU A 95 23.91 11.76 16.08
CA LEU A 95 23.36 12.73 15.14
C LEU A 95 21.96 13.18 15.63
N ALA A 96 21.35 14.13 14.92
CA ALA A 96 20.05 14.70 15.31
C ALA A 96 18.98 13.61 15.52
N LYS A 97 18.82 12.68 14.56
CA LYS A 97 17.77 11.63 14.55
C LYS A 97 18.29 10.21 14.73
N VAL A 98 19.60 9.98 14.59
CA VAL A 98 20.21 8.66 14.47
C VAL A 98 21.44 8.54 15.37
N ILE A 99 21.68 7.35 15.92
CA ILE A 99 22.97 6.96 16.51
C ILE A 99 23.75 6.19 15.45
N ARG A 100 24.95 6.66 15.11
CA ARG A 100 25.86 6.04 14.16
C ARG A 100 27.02 5.40 14.92
N LYS A 101 27.19 4.09 14.80
CA LYS A 101 28.26 3.33 15.45
C LYS A 101 29.23 2.79 14.41
N LYS A 102 30.52 3.05 14.58
CA LYS A 102 31.56 2.28 13.89
C LYS A 102 31.72 0.97 14.66
N ILE A 103 31.63 -0.15 13.95
CA ILE A 103 31.68 -1.48 14.55
C ILE A 103 32.60 -2.40 13.74
N SER A 104 33.03 -3.48 14.38
CA SER A 104 33.52 -4.66 13.69
C SER A 104 32.89 -5.93 14.25
N PHE A 105 32.73 -6.96 13.41
CA PHE A 105 32.14 -8.24 13.81
C PHE A 105 32.82 -9.39 13.07
N ALA A 106 32.91 -10.54 13.73
CA ALA A 106 33.54 -11.75 13.21
C ALA A 106 32.66 -12.43 12.16
N VAL A 107 33.25 -12.65 10.99
CA VAL A 107 32.64 -13.36 9.85
C VAL A 107 33.29 -14.73 9.61
N GLY A 108 34.42 -15.00 10.26
CA GLY A 108 35.14 -16.27 10.26
C GLY A 108 36.21 -16.26 11.34
N LYS A 109 36.94 -17.38 11.47
CA LYS A 109 38.09 -17.46 12.37
C LYS A 109 39.15 -16.42 11.94
N ASP A 110 39.59 -15.58 12.88
CA ASP A 110 40.59 -14.53 12.68
C ASP A 110 40.25 -13.52 11.56
N ASP A 111 38.95 -13.33 11.30
CA ASP A 111 38.44 -12.48 10.22
C ASP A 111 37.24 -11.64 10.69
N ARG A 112 37.44 -10.32 10.69
CA ARG A 112 36.49 -9.34 11.17
C ARG A 112 36.20 -8.30 10.11
N VAL A 113 34.91 -8.11 9.81
CA VAL A 113 34.47 -7.07 8.88
C VAL A 113 34.20 -5.79 9.65
N SER A 114 34.74 -4.69 9.12
CA SER A 114 34.44 -3.34 9.55
C SER A 114 33.12 -2.87 8.95
N ALA A 115 32.28 -2.20 9.74
CA ALA A 115 30.98 -1.73 9.31
C ALA A 115 30.54 -0.48 10.07
N TYR A 116 29.46 0.13 9.61
CA TYR A 116 28.70 1.12 10.37
C TYR A 116 27.29 0.59 10.66
N LEU A 117 26.85 0.73 11.91
CA LEU A 117 25.49 0.42 12.36
C LEU A 117 24.78 1.72 12.73
N LEU A 118 23.65 2.00 12.07
CA LEU A 118 22.84 3.19 12.29
C LEU A 118 21.51 2.78 12.90
N MET A 119 21.13 3.43 14.00
CA MET A 119 19.88 3.18 14.71
C MET A 119 19.10 4.47 14.91
N PRO A 120 17.79 4.48 14.61
CA PRO A 120 16.91 5.59 14.95
C PRO A 120 16.94 5.86 16.45
N ARG A 121 17.06 7.13 16.86
CA ARG A 121 17.09 7.48 18.29
C ARG A 121 15.80 7.09 19.02
N THR A 122 14.67 7.07 18.30
CA THR A 122 13.36 6.66 18.82
C THR A 122 13.29 5.21 19.26
N LEU A 123 14.15 4.32 18.75
CA LEU A 123 14.25 2.92 19.22
C LEU A 123 15.08 2.80 20.51
N THR A 124 15.95 3.77 20.77
CA THR A 124 16.84 3.79 21.94
C THR A 124 16.28 4.63 23.09
N ALA A 125 15.34 5.53 22.81
CA ALA A 125 14.53 6.20 23.81
C ALA A 125 13.36 5.26 24.20
N GLY A 126 13.03 5.17 25.49
CA GLY A 126 11.87 4.39 25.96
C GLY A 126 10.55 4.80 25.26
N PRO A 127 9.44 4.07 25.49
CA PRO A 127 8.19 4.30 24.78
C PRO A 127 7.75 5.76 24.87
N SER A 128 7.60 6.40 23.70
CA SER A 128 7.03 7.74 23.61
C SER A 128 5.51 7.70 23.85
N PRO A 129 4.90 8.70 24.52
CA PRO A 129 3.46 8.76 24.70
C PRO A 129 2.75 8.78 23.33
N GLY A 130 1.84 7.83 23.09
CA GLY A 130 1.04 7.75 21.85
C GLY A 130 1.66 6.94 20.70
N GLY A 131 2.92 6.51 20.81
CA GLY A 131 3.51 5.54 19.88
C GLY A 131 3.16 4.11 20.31
N ARG A 132 2.80 3.23 19.38
CA ARG A 132 3.00 1.79 19.63
C ARG A 132 4.50 1.65 19.88
N GLY A 133 4.88 1.23 21.09
CA GLY A 133 6.26 0.94 21.47
C GLY A 133 6.79 -0.25 20.67
N GLU A 134 6.98 -0.08 19.35
CA GLU A 134 7.71 -1.02 18.54
C GLU A 134 9.17 -0.96 19.01
N LYS A 135 9.51 -1.84 19.95
CA LYS A 135 10.90 -2.11 20.36
C LYS A 135 11.75 -2.65 19.20
N LYS A 136 11.13 -2.95 18.05
CA LYS A 136 11.73 -3.58 16.88
C LYS A 136 11.35 -2.86 15.61
N ALA A 137 12.34 -2.49 14.81
CA ALA A 137 12.18 -1.90 13.50
C ALA A 137 12.54 -2.89 12.38
N PRO A 138 12.06 -2.66 11.15
CA PRO A 138 12.66 -3.30 9.98
C PRO A 138 14.13 -2.87 9.83
N ALA A 139 14.92 -3.70 9.15
CA ALA A 139 16.34 -3.45 8.96
C ALA A 139 16.75 -3.46 7.49
N MET A 140 17.82 -2.74 7.18
CA MET A 140 18.39 -2.63 5.84
C MET A 140 19.88 -2.94 5.86
N LEU A 141 20.29 -3.90 5.03
CA LEU A 141 21.68 -4.08 4.63
C LEU A 141 22.01 -3.07 3.52
N CYS A 142 22.98 -2.20 3.77
CA CYS A 142 23.29 -1.05 2.91
C CYS A 142 24.69 -1.19 2.30
N LEU A 143 24.77 -1.57 1.02
CA LEU A 143 26.02 -1.98 0.38
C LEU A 143 26.65 -0.87 -0.46
N HIS A 144 27.86 -0.45 -0.11
CA HIS A 144 28.54 0.70 -0.71
C HIS A 144 29.01 0.47 -2.16
N GLN A 145 29.23 1.57 -2.90
CA GLN A 145 29.81 1.55 -4.24
C GLN A 145 31.35 1.42 -4.22
N THR A 146 31.99 1.42 -5.40
CA THR A 146 33.45 1.43 -5.54
C THR A 146 34.02 2.80 -5.13
N THR A 147 34.32 2.97 -3.85
CA THR A 147 34.81 4.25 -3.29
C THR A 147 35.85 4.02 -2.19
N GLY A 148 36.81 4.94 -2.06
CA GLY A 148 37.81 4.91 -0.99
C GLY A 148 37.21 5.01 0.41
N PHE A 149 36.02 5.62 0.53
CA PHE A 149 35.28 5.71 1.80
C PHE A 149 34.68 4.37 2.27
N GLY A 150 34.58 3.36 1.40
CA GLY A 150 33.88 2.10 1.68
C GLY A 150 32.48 2.34 2.26
N SER A 151 32.18 1.64 3.36
CA SER A 151 30.95 1.79 4.15
C SER A 151 30.68 3.20 4.69
N GLY A 152 31.67 4.10 4.72
CA GLY A 152 31.54 5.47 5.20
C GLY A 152 30.65 6.36 4.32
N GLU A 153 30.58 6.13 3.01
CA GLU A 153 29.76 6.96 2.13
C GLU A 153 28.25 6.73 2.34
N PRO A 154 27.71 5.49 2.34
CA PRO A 154 26.29 5.26 2.59
C PRO A 154 25.76 5.86 3.89
N VAL A 155 26.62 6.01 4.89
CA VAL A 155 26.26 6.49 6.23
C VAL A 155 26.52 7.99 6.45
N GLY A 156 26.94 8.71 5.41
CA GLY A 156 27.15 10.15 5.44
C GLY A 156 28.41 10.60 6.19
N VAL A 157 29.49 9.82 6.15
CA VAL A 157 30.82 10.26 6.65
C VAL A 157 31.55 11.08 5.58
N GLY A 158 31.30 10.80 4.29
CA GLY A 158 31.93 11.48 3.17
C GLY A 158 31.33 11.06 1.82
N GLY A 159 32.01 11.37 0.72
CA GLY A 159 31.56 11.02 -0.63
C GLY A 159 30.36 11.82 -1.13
N LEU A 160 29.59 11.25 -2.06
CA LEU A 160 28.47 11.92 -2.72
C LEU A 160 27.21 11.88 -1.84
N LYS A 161 26.60 13.05 -1.57
CA LYS A 161 25.35 13.15 -0.78
C LYS A 161 24.20 12.30 -1.35
N ASN A 162 24.14 12.14 -2.68
CA ASN A 162 23.14 11.29 -3.34
C ASN A 162 23.30 9.79 -3.03
N LEU A 163 24.36 9.39 -2.34
CA LEU A 163 24.62 8.00 -1.99
C LEU A 163 24.59 7.75 -0.47
N HIS A 164 24.17 8.73 0.34
CA HIS A 164 24.00 8.60 1.80
C HIS A 164 22.73 7.83 2.20
N TYR A 165 22.34 6.80 1.44
CA TYR A 165 21.05 6.15 1.59
C TYR A 165 20.89 5.35 2.89
N ALA A 166 21.97 4.90 3.53
CA ALA A 166 21.88 4.24 4.83
C ALA A 166 21.54 5.23 5.95
N LEU A 167 22.09 6.46 5.88
CA LEU A 167 21.72 7.53 6.80
C LEU A 167 20.26 7.92 6.64
N GLU A 168 19.82 8.16 5.40
CA GLU A 168 18.44 8.55 5.10
C GLU A 168 17.42 7.47 5.52
N LEU A 169 17.72 6.19 5.29
CA LEU A 169 16.87 5.08 5.76
C LEU A 169 16.84 5.01 7.30
N ALA A 170 17.96 5.23 7.97
CA ALA A 170 17.98 5.28 9.43
C ALA A 170 17.16 6.44 9.99
N GLU A 171 17.19 7.61 9.35
CA GLU A 171 16.32 8.73 9.70
C GLU A 171 14.83 8.43 9.45
N ARG A 172 14.54 7.48 8.55
CA ARG A 172 13.20 6.94 8.26
C ARG A 172 12.79 5.78 9.19
N GLY A 173 13.54 5.48 10.24
CA GLY A 173 13.15 4.50 11.25
C GLY A 173 13.67 3.07 11.00
N TYR A 174 14.54 2.86 10.03
CA TYR A 174 15.18 1.55 9.80
C TYR A 174 16.45 1.38 10.63
N VAL A 175 16.74 0.16 11.10
CA VAL A 175 18.10 -0.19 11.55
C VAL A 175 18.94 -0.49 10.32
N CYS A 176 19.99 0.28 10.07
CA CYS A 176 20.81 0.15 8.86
C CYS A 176 22.21 -0.36 9.19
N LEU A 177 22.68 -1.38 8.47
CA LEU A 177 24.04 -1.92 8.59
C LEU A 177 24.76 -1.78 7.26
N ALA A 178 25.88 -1.05 7.24
CA ALA A 178 26.72 -0.86 6.08
C ALA A 178 28.10 -1.53 6.31
N PRO A 179 28.34 -2.76 5.82
CA PRO A 179 29.63 -3.42 5.91
C PRO A 179 30.58 -3.01 4.79
N ASP A 180 31.88 -3.05 5.04
CA ASP A 180 32.91 -2.94 4.00
C ASP A 180 32.98 -4.23 3.15
N TYR A 181 33.09 -4.06 1.82
CA TYR A 181 33.40 -5.13 0.87
C TYR A 181 34.91 -5.47 0.92
N PRO A 182 35.35 -6.71 0.58
CA PRO A 182 36.77 -7.08 0.56
C PRO A 182 37.69 -6.05 -0.10
N ASN A 183 38.66 -5.56 0.66
CA ASN A 183 39.68 -4.58 0.29
C ASN A 183 39.22 -3.12 0.16
N PHE A 184 37.99 -2.79 0.59
CA PHE A 184 37.48 -1.42 0.69
C PHE A 184 37.40 -0.95 2.15
N GLY A 185 37.27 0.37 2.32
CA GLY A 185 37.24 0.99 3.65
C GLY A 185 38.43 0.56 4.50
N SER A 186 38.16 0.16 5.75
CA SER A 186 39.20 -0.37 6.65
C SER A 186 39.33 -1.90 6.61
N TYR A 187 38.49 -2.60 5.84
CA TYR A 187 38.58 -4.06 5.70
C TYR A 187 39.58 -4.46 4.60
N LYS A 188 40.84 -4.69 4.99
CA LYS A 188 41.91 -5.17 4.11
C LYS A 188 42.15 -6.67 4.35
N ARG A 189 41.75 -7.51 3.40
CA ARG A 189 41.85 -8.97 3.53
C ARG A 189 42.03 -9.63 2.16
N ASN A 190 42.94 -10.60 2.08
CA ASN A 190 43.12 -11.40 0.88
C ASN A 190 42.13 -12.60 0.90
N PRO A 191 41.02 -12.56 0.13
CA PRO A 191 40.02 -13.63 0.16
C PRO A 191 40.58 -15.00 -0.27
N TYR A 192 41.58 -15.01 -1.15
CA TYR A 192 42.18 -16.24 -1.68
C TYR A 192 43.01 -16.98 -0.62
N ALA A 193 43.69 -16.23 0.26
CA ALA A 193 44.40 -16.81 1.40
C ALA A 193 43.43 -17.47 2.40
N ASP A 194 42.17 -17.04 2.40
CA ASP A 194 41.10 -17.59 3.23
C ASP A 194 40.34 -18.74 2.54
N GLY A 195 40.86 -19.26 1.42
CA GLY A 195 40.26 -20.37 0.68
C GLY A 195 38.98 -20.03 -0.07
N PHE A 196 38.79 -18.77 -0.49
CA PHE A 196 37.73 -18.39 -1.42
C PHE A 196 38.26 -18.31 -2.85
N ASP A 197 37.48 -18.79 -3.82
CA ASP A 197 37.83 -18.70 -5.25
C ASP A 197 37.62 -17.31 -5.85
N SER A 198 36.91 -16.42 -5.13
CA SER A 198 36.62 -15.07 -5.59
C SER A 198 36.39 -14.10 -4.42
N ALA A 199 36.71 -12.83 -4.64
CA ALA A 199 36.33 -11.77 -3.72
C ALA A 199 34.80 -11.59 -3.67
N THR A 200 34.10 -11.90 -4.76
CA THR A 200 32.62 -11.86 -4.82
C THR A 200 31.99 -12.86 -3.85
N MET A 201 32.43 -14.12 -3.82
CA MET A 201 31.88 -15.10 -2.87
C MET A 201 32.24 -14.77 -1.42
N LYS A 202 33.44 -14.21 -1.19
CA LYS A 202 33.80 -13.65 0.11
C LYS A 202 32.85 -12.52 0.53
N GLY A 203 32.53 -11.61 -0.39
CA GLY A 203 31.58 -10.52 -0.17
C GLY A 203 30.18 -11.05 0.18
N ILE A 204 29.65 -12.00 -0.59
CA ILE A 204 28.36 -12.66 -0.33
C ILE A 204 28.33 -13.25 1.08
N TRP A 205 29.37 -13.99 1.47
CA TRP A 205 29.48 -14.53 2.83
C TRP A 205 29.47 -13.44 3.90
N ASN A 206 30.26 -12.39 3.73
CA ASN A 206 30.29 -11.25 4.66
C ASN A 206 28.93 -10.58 4.79
N HIS A 207 28.20 -10.41 3.68
CA HIS A 207 26.85 -9.85 3.68
C HIS A 207 25.84 -10.77 4.40
N MET A 208 25.91 -12.09 4.21
CA MET A 208 25.07 -13.06 4.94
C MET A 208 25.34 -13.02 6.45
N ARG A 209 26.61 -12.88 6.85
CA ARG A 209 27.00 -12.69 8.25
C ARG A 209 26.54 -11.33 8.80
N ALA A 210 26.46 -10.31 7.96
CA ALA A 210 25.86 -9.02 8.32
C ALA A 210 24.34 -9.16 8.58
N VAL A 211 23.63 -10.00 7.81
CA VAL A 211 22.22 -10.33 8.08
C VAL A 211 22.09 -11.11 9.40
N ASP A 212 23.01 -12.04 9.70
CA ASP A 212 23.04 -12.71 11.02
C ASP A 212 23.18 -11.69 12.16
N LEU A 213 24.04 -10.69 12.00
CA LEU A 213 24.19 -9.60 12.97
C LEU A 213 22.89 -8.83 13.14
N LEU A 214 22.25 -8.38 12.05
CA LEU A 214 20.97 -7.68 12.12
C LEU A 214 19.91 -8.52 12.87
N GLN A 215 19.78 -9.81 12.57
CA GLN A 215 18.81 -10.68 13.25
C GLN A 215 19.11 -10.89 14.74
N SER A 216 20.36 -10.73 15.17
CA SER A 216 20.75 -10.85 16.58
C SER A 216 20.41 -9.61 17.42
N LEU A 217 20.15 -8.46 16.80
CA LEU A 217 19.88 -7.20 17.51
C LEU A 217 18.45 -7.20 18.09
N PRO A 218 18.28 -6.87 19.38
CA PRO A 218 16.95 -6.79 19.99
C PRO A 218 16.07 -5.70 19.37
N GLU A 219 16.66 -4.68 18.75
CA GLU A 219 16.00 -3.58 18.04
C GLU A 219 15.51 -3.95 16.64
N VAL A 220 15.82 -5.16 16.14
CA VAL A 220 15.47 -5.59 14.78
C VAL A 220 14.35 -6.61 14.80
N ASP A 221 13.36 -6.40 13.94
CA ASP A 221 12.46 -7.46 13.52
C ASP A 221 13.13 -8.30 12.43
N GLY A 222 13.67 -9.44 12.85
CA GLY A 222 14.41 -10.35 11.97
C GLY A 222 13.59 -10.95 10.81
N THR A 223 12.27 -10.72 10.76
CA THR A 223 11.42 -11.12 9.63
C THR A 223 11.28 -10.05 8.55
N ARG A 224 11.75 -8.82 8.82
CA ARG A 224 11.58 -7.61 7.98
C ARG A 224 12.94 -6.99 7.64
N ILE A 225 13.76 -7.73 6.88
CA ILE A 225 15.11 -7.28 6.47
C ILE A 225 15.14 -7.09 4.95
N GLY A 226 15.68 -5.96 4.48
CA GLY A 226 15.93 -5.66 3.07
C GLY A 226 17.40 -5.42 2.76
N CYS A 227 17.72 -5.27 1.47
CA CYS A 227 19.06 -4.91 0.99
C CYS A 227 18.97 -3.77 -0.04
N ILE A 228 19.88 -2.81 0.03
CA ILE A 228 20.01 -1.71 -0.91
C ILE A 228 21.47 -1.47 -1.24
N GLY A 229 21.79 -1.19 -2.50
CA GLY A 229 23.14 -0.79 -2.88
C GLY A 229 23.23 -0.12 -4.24
N HIS A 230 24.38 0.53 -4.46
CA HIS A 230 24.69 1.25 -5.70
C HIS A 230 26.01 0.74 -6.30
N SER A 231 26.08 0.58 -7.63
CA SER A 231 27.27 0.12 -8.35
C SER A 231 27.79 -1.23 -7.83
N LEU A 232 28.99 -1.27 -7.20
CA LEU A 232 29.50 -2.43 -6.43
C LEU A 232 28.44 -3.02 -5.51
N GLY A 233 27.78 -2.19 -4.71
CA GLY A 233 26.71 -2.61 -3.83
C GLY A 233 25.42 -2.99 -4.55
N GLY A 234 25.19 -2.47 -5.75
CA GLY A 234 24.01 -2.77 -6.57
C GLY A 234 24.00 -4.21 -7.03
N HIS A 235 25.10 -4.72 -7.63
CA HIS A 235 25.18 -6.14 -7.96
C HIS A 235 25.31 -7.02 -6.72
N ASN A 236 26.03 -6.59 -5.68
CA ASN A 236 26.13 -7.39 -4.46
C ASN A 236 24.78 -7.55 -3.77
N SER A 237 23.86 -6.59 -3.90
CA SER A 237 22.47 -6.72 -3.42
C SER A 237 21.73 -7.84 -4.13
N LEU A 238 21.94 -8.01 -5.44
CA LEU A 238 21.39 -9.14 -6.21
C LEU A 238 22.06 -10.47 -5.83
N PHE A 239 23.39 -10.48 -5.72
CA PHE A 239 24.15 -11.68 -5.41
C PHE A 239 23.83 -12.23 -4.01
N VAL A 240 23.88 -11.39 -2.97
CA VAL A 240 23.52 -11.84 -1.61
C VAL A 240 22.07 -12.28 -1.56
N ALA A 241 21.15 -11.58 -2.23
CA ALA A 241 19.77 -12.00 -2.27
C ALA A 241 19.60 -13.36 -2.96
N ALA A 242 20.36 -13.69 -4.01
CA ALA A 242 20.28 -15.01 -4.64
C ALA A 242 20.50 -16.17 -3.64
N PHE A 243 21.43 -16.00 -2.69
CA PHE A 243 21.79 -17.01 -1.69
C PHE A 243 21.10 -16.87 -0.33
N ASP A 244 20.69 -15.65 0.07
CA ASP A 244 20.07 -15.41 1.37
C ASP A 244 18.55 -15.13 1.25
N PRO A 245 17.68 -16.11 1.60
CA PRO A 245 16.22 -15.96 1.49
C PRO A 245 15.61 -15.06 2.58
N ARG A 246 16.39 -14.59 3.55
CA ARG A 246 15.89 -13.73 4.63
C ARG A 246 15.60 -12.30 4.15
N LEU A 247 16.30 -11.86 3.11
CA LEU A 247 16.08 -10.56 2.47
C LEU A 247 14.71 -10.56 1.76
N LYS A 248 13.81 -9.67 2.18
CA LYS A 248 12.43 -9.56 1.66
C LYS A 248 12.29 -8.57 0.52
N VAL A 249 13.15 -7.56 0.48
CA VAL A 249 13.21 -6.52 -0.55
C VAL A 249 14.66 -6.27 -0.95
N VAL A 250 14.89 -6.03 -2.24
CA VAL A 250 16.20 -5.79 -2.83
C VAL A 250 16.12 -4.53 -3.69
N VAL A 251 17.00 -3.57 -3.46
CA VAL A 251 17.16 -2.38 -4.28
C VAL A 251 18.54 -2.41 -4.91
N THR A 252 18.58 -2.39 -6.25
CA THR A 252 19.81 -2.35 -7.03
C THR A 252 19.83 -1.08 -7.87
N SER A 253 20.84 -0.25 -7.65
CA SER A 253 21.04 1.01 -8.36
C SER A 253 22.32 0.94 -9.17
N CYS A 254 22.22 1.12 -10.48
CA CYS A 254 23.36 1.10 -11.41
C CYS A 254 24.27 -0.13 -11.19
N GLY A 255 23.69 -1.30 -10.95
CA GLY A 255 24.44 -2.46 -10.44
C GLY A 255 24.81 -3.50 -11.49
N PHE A 256 24.08 -3.60 -12.58
CA PHE A 256 24.14 -4.76 -13.47
C PHE A 256 23.56 -4.46 -14.86
N ASN A 257 23.87 -5.33 -15.83
CA ASN A 257 23.16 -5.54 -17.09
C ASN A 257 23.49 -6.97 -17.58
N SER A 258 22.85 -7.44 -18.66
CA SER A 258 23.19 -8.75 -19.23
C SER A 258 24.67 -8.80 -19.67
N PHE A 259 25.33 -9.95 -19.50
CA PHE A 259 26.77 -10.08 -19.80
C PHE A 259 27.07 -9.79 -21.27
N TYR A 260 26.16 -10.18 -22.17
CA TYR A 260 26.25 -9.86 -23.60
C TYR A 260 26.26 -8.36 -23.92
N LYS A 261 25.69 -7.52 -23.05
CA LYS A 261 25.62 -6.06 -23.25
C LYS A 261 26.65 -5.30 -22.41
N TYR A 262 27.28 -5.93 -21.43
CA TYR A 262 28.37 -5.34 -20.65
C TYR A 262 29.58 -5.07 -21.55
N SER A 263 29.96 -3.80 -21.73
CA SER A 263 31.09 -3.39 -22.58
C SER A 263 31.14 -4.09 -23.94
N LYS A 264 29.99 -4.25 -24.61
CA LYS A 264 29.83 -4.99 -25.88
C LYS A 264 30.28 -6.47 -25.80
N GLY A 265 30.05 -7.11 -24.67
CA GLY A 265 30.39 -8.50 -24.39
C GLY A 265 31.78 -8.70 -23.76
N ASN A 266 32.55 -7.64 -23.50
CA ASN A 266 33.87 -7.77 -22.88
C ASN A 266 33.79 -7.85 -21.35
N LEU A 267 33.92 -9.06 -20.80
CA LEU A 267 33.81 -9.29 -19.35
C LEU A 267 35.10 -9.00 -18.55
N THR A 268 36.08 -8.27 -19.12
CA THR A 268 37.34 -7.95 -18.44
C THR A 268 37.12 -7.29 -17.08
N GLY A 269 36.17 -6.34 -16.99
CA GLY A 269 35.86 -5.63 -15.74
C GLY A 269 35.36 -6.53 -14.60
N TRP A 270 34.81 -7.70 -14.90
CA TRP A 270 34.37 -8.68 -13.90
C TRP A 270 35.44 -9.74 -13.57
N SER A 271 36.50 -9.85 -14.37
CA SER A 271 37.46 -10.95 -14.35
C SER A 271 38.71 -10.73 -13.47
N HIS A 272 38.79 -9.61 -12.74
CA HIS A 272 39.96 -9.34 -11.90
C HIS A 272 39.79 -9.86 -10.46
N LYS A 273 40.89 -9.84 -9.68
CA LYS A 273 40.95 -10.37 -8.30
C LYS A 273 40.00 -9.72 -7.29
N GLY A 274 39.40 -8.58 -7.61
CA GLY A 274 38.38 -7.91 -6.77
C GLY A 274 36.95 -8.41 -7.02
N TYR A 275 36.74 -9.21 -8.07
CA TYR A 275 35.46 -9.83 -8.43
C TYR A 275 35.64 -11.33 -8.64
N MET A 276 35.50 -11.81 -9.89
CA MET A 276 35.39 -13.23 -10.27
C MET A 276 36.48 -13.62 -11.28
N PRO A 277 37.71 -13.97 -10.83
CA PRO A 277 38.82 -14.32 -11.72
C PRO A 277 38.55 -15.44 -12.72
N ARG A 278 37.69 -16.41 -12.34
CA ARG A 278 37.34 -17.56 -13.18
C ARG A 278 36.64 -17.17 -14.48
N ILE A 279 36.02 -15.99 -14.56
CA ILE A 279 35.53 -15.42 -15.82
C ILE A 279 36.65 -15.37 -16.87
N GLY A 280 37.84 -14.95 -16.45
CA GLY A 280 39.01 -14.91 -17.30
C GLY A 280 39.67 -16.27 -17.48
N SER A 281 39.95 -16.98 -16.38
CA SER A 281 40.75 -18.22 -16.42
C SER A 281 40.01 -19.41 -17.02
N GLU A 282 38.70 -19.57 -16.73
CA GLU A 282 37.93 -20.75 -17.13
C GLU A 282 37.02 -20.48 -18.34
N TYR A 283 36.49 -19.26 -18.46
CA TYR A 283 35.46 -18.92 -19.45
C TYR A 283 35.95 -17.95 -20.53
N GLY A 284 37.25 -17.58 -20.52
CA GLY A 284 37.86 -16.77 -21.57
C GLY A 284 37.26 -15.36 -21.74
N LYS A 285 36.57 -14.85 -20.72
CA LYS A 285 35.82 -13.58 -20.73
C LYS A 285 34.68 -13.52 -21.77
N ASP A 286 34.25 -14.67 -22.25
CA ASP A 286 33.23 -14.80 -23.29
C ASP A 286 31.84 -15.01 -22.67
N PRO A 287 30.88 -14.08 -22.86
CA PRO A 287 29.52 -14.24 -22.34
C PRO A 287 28.82 -15.51 -22.84
N ALA A 288 29.18 -16.03 -24.01
CA ALA A 288 28.62 -17.28 -24.53
C ALA A 288 29.10 -18.53 -23.79
N LYS A 289 30.21 -18.45 -23.06
CA LYS A 289 30.73 -19.55 -22.22
C LYS A 289 30.35 -19.42 -20.76
N MET A 290 29.79 -18.28 -20.35
CA MET A 290 29.42 -18.05 -18.97
C MET A 290 28.33 -19.03 -18.51
N PRO A 291 28.46 -19.67 -17.33
CA PRO A 291 27.44 -20.58 -16.80
C PRO A 291 26.12 -19.91 -16.39
N PHE A 292 26.17 -18.62 -16.05
CA PHE A 292 25.00 -17.83 -15.65
C PHE A 292 25.03 -16.44 -16.30
N ASP A 293 23.90 -15.73 -16.27
CA ASP A 293 23.78 -14.31 -16.63
C ASP A 293 22.94 -13.56 -15.57
N PHE A 294 22.97 -12.23 -15.57
CA PHE A 294 22.09 -11.40 -14.74
C PHE A 294 20.60 -11.54 -15.07
N THR A 295 20.25 -11.95 -16.29
CA THR A 295 18.86 -12.35 -16.64
C THR A 295 18.34 -13.42 -15.68
N GLU A 296 19.15 -14.46 -15.44
CA GLU A 296 18.84 -15.58 -14.54
C GLU A 296 18.87 -15.16 -13.08
N ILE A 297 19.85 -14.35 -12.66
CA ILE A 297 19.93 -13.87 -11.27
C ILE A 297 18.67 -13.09 -10.89
N LEU A 298 18.23 -12.17 -11.75
CA LEU A 298 17.04 -11.37 -11.46
C LEU A 298 15.79 -12.26 -11.38
N GLY A 299 15.65 -13.24 -12.28
CA GLY A 299 14.59 -14.25 -12.21
C GLY A 299 14.62 -15.04 -10.90
N ALA A 300 15.80 -15.49 -10.45
CA ALA A 300 16.00 -16.26 -9.22
C ALA A 300 15.58 -15.53 -7.92
N LEU A 301 15.32 -14.22 -7.99
CA LEU A 301 14.78 -13.45 -6.87
C LEU A 301 13.27 -13.59 -6.71
N ALA A 302 12.52 -13.99 -7.74
CA ALA A 302 11.08 -14.18 -7.66
C ALA A 302 10.69 -15.16 -6.54
N PRO A 303 9.65 -14.85 -5.72
CA PRO A 303 8.75 -13.71 -5.83
C PRO A 303 9.16 -12.47 -5.01
N ARG A 304 10.40 -12.39 -4.52
CA ARG A 304 10.83 -11.28 -3.63
C ARG A 304 10.81 -9.95 -4.35
N ALA A 305 10.53 -8.88 -3.60
CA ALA A 305 10.44 -7.54 -4.14
C ALA A 305 11.82 -7.02 -4.59
N VAL A 306 11.91 -6.57 -5.84
CA VAL A 306 13.12 -6.01 -6.46
C VAL A 306 12.81 -4.66 -7.11
N PHE A 307 13.53 -3.62 -6.70
CA PHE A 307 13.52 -2.30 -7.33
C PHE A 307 14.84 -2.06 -8.06
N ILE A 308 14.76 -1.62 -9.31
CA ILE A 308 15.90 -1.36 -10.18
C ILE A 308 15.94 0.12 -10.54
N ASN A 309 17.04 0.80 -10.21
CA ASN A 309 17.38 2.10 -10.81
C ASN A 309 18.42 1.87 -11.91
N ALA A 310 18.04 2.15 -13.16
CA ALA A 310 18.88 1.98 -14.35
C ALA A 310 18.84 3.24 -15.23
N PRO A 311 19.69 4.24 -14.94
CA PRO A 311 19.73 5.49 -15.70
C PRO A 311 20.00 5.28 -17.19
N ILE A 312 19.35 6.08 -18.04
CA ILE A 312 19.42 5.89 -19.49
C ILE A 312 20.80 6.23 -20.09
N ASN A 313 21.60 7.04 -19.39
CA ASN A 313 22.95 7.46 -19.81
C ASN A 313 24.05 6.84 -18.92
N ASP A 314 23.77 5.71 -18.26
CA ASP A 314 24.80 4.97 -17.51
C ASP A 314 25.84 4.38 -18.48
N SER A 315 27.11 4.82 -18.33
CA SER A 315 28.22 4.38 -19.18
C SER A 315 28.80 3.03 -18.79
N ASN A 316 28.52 2.53 -17.58
CA ASN A 316 29.03 1.26 -17.06
C ASN A 316 28.03 0.12 -17.33
N PHE A 317 26.74 0.39 -17.10
CA PHE A 317 25.66 -0.59 -17.26
C PHE A 317 24.62 -0.13 -18.28
N PRO A 318 24.85 -0.39 -19.59
CA PRO A 318 23.91 -0.05 -20.63
C PRO A 318 22.48 -0.53 -20.36
N ILE A 319 21.52 0.41 -20.38
CA ILE A 319 20.09 0.18 -20.13
C ILE A 319 19.49 -0.94 -20.98
N ALA A 320 19.97 -1.13 -22.21
CA ALA A 320 19.50 -2.21 -23.08
C ALA A 320 19.66 -3.58 -22.42
N GLY A 321 20.82 -3.85 -21.79
CA GLY A 321 21.03 -5.11 -21.08
C GLY A 321 20.25 -5.24 -19.78
N VAL A 322 19.91 -4.11 -19.13
CA VAL A 322 18.98 -4.13 -17.98
C VAL A 322 17.58 -4.50 -18.43
N ARG A 323 17.12 -3.93 -19.55
CA ARG A 323 15.81 -4.25 -20.14
C ARG A 323 15.71 -5.72 -20.54
N ASP A 324 16.78 -6.30 -21.08
CA ASP A 324 16.86 -7.74 -21.34
C ASP A 324 16.60 -8.54 -20.05
N CYS A 325 17.29 -8.18 -18.95
CA CYS A 325 17.11 -8.85 -17.66
C CYS A 325 15.67 -8.73 -17.12
N VAL A 326 15.09 -7.53 -17.15
CA VAL A 326 13.71 -7.29 -16.68
C VAL A 326 12.71 -8.07 -17.53
N ALA A 327 12.89 -8.08 -18.86
CA ALA A 327 12.04 -8.82 -19.77
C ALA A 327 12.10 -10.33 -19.51
N SER A 328 13.29 -10.89 -19.26
CA SER A 328 13.49 -12.29 -18.92
C SER A 328 12.88 -12.67 -17.56
N ALA A 329 13.01 -11.81 -16.55
CA ALA A 329 12.49 -12.08 -15.20
C ALA A 329 10.96 -11.91 -15.09
N SER A 330 10.36 -10.99 -15.84
CA SER A 330 8.93 -10.65 -15.71
C SER A 330 7.98 -11.86 -15.81
N PRO A 331 8.12 -12.81 -16.75
CA PRO A 331 7.28 -14.00 -16.81
C PRO A 331 7.35 -14.88 -15.55
N VAL A 332 8.51 -14.94 -14.90
CA VAL A 332 8.69 -15.70 -13.65
C VAL A 332 7.93 -15.02 -12.50
N PHE A 333 8.03 -13.70 -12.38
CA PHE A 333 7.24 -12.95 -11.38
C PHE A 333 5.72 -13.09 -11.62
N LYS A 334 5.29 -13.16 -12.89
CA LYS A 334 3.89 -13.45 -13.26
C LYS A 334 3.46 -14.87 -12.88
N LEU A 335 4.32 -15.88 -13.09
CA LEU A 335 4.08 -17.26 -12.64
C LEU A 335 3.83 -17.33 -11.12
N HIS A 336 4.48 -16.45 -10.36
CA HIS A 336 4.30 -16.31 -8.92
C HIS A 336 3.07 -15.46 -8.51
N GLU A 337 2.30 -14.91 -9.46
CA GLU A 337 1.24 -13.92 -9.21
C GLU A 337 1.74 -12.70 -8.41
N LYS A 338 2.97 -12.27 -8.69
CA LYS A 338 3.70 -11.21 -7.99
C LYS A 338 4.40 -10.26 -8.96
N ALA A 339 3.77 -9.94 -10.09
CA ALA A 339 4.36 -9.06 -11.12
C ALA A 339 4.73 -7.67 -10.56
N GLU A 340 3.96 -7.18 -9.59
CA GLU A 340 4.16 -5.91 -8.87
C GLU A 340 5.44 -5.88 -8.02
N ASN A 341 6.04 -7.04 -7.75
CA ASN A 341 7.28 -7.13 -6.99
C ASN A 341 8.53 -6.89 -7.85
N LEU A 342 8.40 -6.66 -9.16
CA LEU A 342 9.52 -6.27 -10.02
C LEU A 342 9.27 -4.88 -10.62
N GLU A 343 9.95 -3.86 -10.06
CA GLU A 343 9.83 -2.47 -10.51
C GLU A 343 11.16 -1.93 -11.03
N ALA A 344 11.12 -1.20 -12.15
CA ALA A 344 12.30 -0.58 -12.74
C ALA A 344 12.04 0.90 -13.07
N ALA A 345 13.00 1.75 -12.70
CA ALA A 345 13.04 3.17 -13.01
C ALA A 345 14.22 3.47 -13.94
N TYR A 346 13.95 4.29 -14.97
CA TYR A 346 14.93 4.64 -16.01
C TYR A 346 15.12 6.16 -16.09
N PRO A 347 15.75 6.81 -15.09
CA PRO A 347 15.89 8.26 -15.07
C PRO A 347 16.82 8.78 -16.19
N ASN A 348 16.59 10.02 -16.62
CA ASN A 348 17.54 10.75 -17.46
C ASN A 348 18.73 11.24 -16.61
N ALA A 349 19.64 10.32 -16.29
CA ALA A 349 20.85 10.57 -15.51
C ALA A 349 22.00 9.68 -16.02
N GLY A 350 23.22 9.97 -15.57
CA GLY A 350 24.40 9.10 -15.74
C GLY A 350 24.44 7.99 -14.68
N HIS A 351 25.64 7.53 -14.32
CA HIS A 351 25.84 6.53 -13.24
C HIS A 351 25.57 7.13 -11.84
N ASP A 352 24.29 7.38 -11.52
CA ASP A 352 23.85 8.07 -10.30
C ASP A 352 22.55 7.47 -9.74
N PHE A 353 22.20 7.85 -8.51
CA PHE A 353 20.94 7.54 -7.85
C PHE A 353 20.18 8.84 -7.51
N PRO A 354 19.44 9.42 -8.47
CA PRO A 354 18.81 10.72 -8.30
C PRO A 354 17.83 10.75 -7.12
N PRO A 355 17.70 11.90 -6.41
CA PRO A 355 16.85 12.00 -5.22
C PRO A 355 15.41 11.54 -5.41
N ASP A 356 14.75 11.88 -6.52
CA ASP A 356 13.36 11.48 -6.78
C ASP A 356 13.22 9.97 -6.98
N ILE A 357 14.19 9.32 -7.62
CA ILE A 357 14.22 7.87 -7.80
C ILE A 357 14.53 7.17 -6.48
N ARG A 358 15.38 7.76 -5.66
CA ARG A 358 15.69 7.24 -4.32
C ARG A 358 14.48 7.31 -3.39
N LEU A 359 13.68 8.38 -3.43
CA LEU A 359 12.41 8.44 -2.73
C LEU A 359 11.40 7.38 -3.21
N LYS A 360 11.37 7.07 -4.52
CA LYS A 360 10.57 5.95 -5.06
C LYS A 360 11.06 4.59 -4.53
N ALA A 361 12.38 4.37 -4.50
CA ALA A 361 12.95 3.16 -3.94
C ALA A 361 12.62 2.99 -2.44
N TYR A 362 12.64 4.09 -1.67
CA TYR A 362 12.25 4.04 -0.27
C TYR A 362 10.77 3.75 -0.08
N ALA A 363 9.88 4.36 -0.89
CA ALA A 363 8.46 4.01 -0.87
C ALA A 363 8.22 2.53 -1.20
N PHE A 364 8.98 1.98 -2.15
CA PHE A 364 8.96 0.56 -2.47
C PHE A 364 9.43 -0.31 -1.29
N ILE A 365 10.53 0.05 -0.62
CA ILE A 365 10.99 -0.63 0.61
C ILE A 365 9.89 -0.56 1.68
N ASP A 366 9.33 0.63 1.90
CA ASP A 366 8.30 0.88 2.92
C ASP A 366 7.10 -0.06 2.71
N ARG A 367 6.62 -0.19 1.47
CA ARG A 367 5.51 -1.07 1.10
C ARG A 367 5.73 -2.54 1.47
N HIS A 368 6.98 -3.01 1.45
CA HIS A 368 7.33 -4.41 1.65
C HIS A 368 7.84 -4.72 3.06
N LEU A 369 8.35 -3.73 3.79
CA LEU A 369 8.93 -3.91 5.12
C LEU A 369 8.12 -3.27 6.25
N TRP A 370 7.29 -2.25 6.02
CA TRP A 370 6.41 -1.75 7.06
C TRP A 370 5.12 -2.58 7.15
N PRO A 371 4.59 -2.80 8.36
CA PRO A 371 3.29 -3.42 8.52
C PRO A 371 2.21 -2.55 7.85
N ARG A 372 1.23 -3.20 7.22
CA ARG A 372 0.03 -2.50 6.73
C ARG A 372 -0.66 -1.80 7.90
N ALA A 373 -1.22 -0.62 7.64
CA ALA A 373 -2.09 0.04 8.59
C ALA A 373 -3.31 -0.85 8.89
N GLU A 374 -3.70 -0.92 10.17
CA GLU A 374 -4.88 -1.65 10.63
C GLU A 374 -5.62 -0.82 11.67
N PHE A 375 -6.90 -0.56 11.40
CA PHE A 375 -7.84 0.04 12.35
C PHE A 375 -9.25 -0.46 12.07
N THR A 376 -10.09 -0.41 13.09
CA THR A 376 -11.46 -0.93 13.09
C THR A 376 -12.48 0.13 13.48
N ARG A 377 -12.03 1.27 14.04
CA ARG A 377 -12.86 2.36 14.52
C ARG A 377 -12.27 3.69 14.05
N LEU A 378 -13.01 4.44 13.26
CA LEU A 378 -12.59 5.73 12.72
C LEU A 378 -13.72 6.73 12.88
N ILE A 379 -13.46 7.90 13.48
CA ILE A 379 -14.41 9.01 13.48
C ILE A 379 -13.91 10.12 12.57
N ALA A 380 -14.78 10.73 11.78
CA ALA A 380 -14.43 11.83 10.87
C ALA A 380 -15.37 13.03 11.02
N HIS A 381 -14.82 14.23 11.24
CA HIS A 381 -15.58 15.47 11.47
C HIS A 381 -14.98 16.68 10.74
N TRP A 382 -15.83 17.50 10.10
CA TRP A 382 -15.44 18.75 9.41
C TRP A 382 -15.74 19.97 10.26
N ALA A 383 -16.63 19.83 11.23
CA ALA A 383 -17.06 20.89 12.11
C ALA A 383 -17.11 20.38 13.54
N GLU A 384 -17.29 21.32 14.47
CA GLU A 384 -17.54 21.06 15.89
C GLU A 384 -16.43 20.31 16.64
N TYR A 385 -15.34 19.88 15.99
CA TYR A 385 -14.19 19.28 16.66
C TYR A 385 -13.48 20.23 17.63
N GLY A 386 -13.85 21.51 17.66
CA GLY A 386 -13.42 22.49 18.66
C GLY A 386 -14.28 22.58 19.92
N ASP A 387 -15.45 21.93 19.92
CA ASP A 387 -16.37 21.90 21.06
C ASP A 387 -15.71 21.26 22.30
N ALA A 388 -16.12 21.70 23.50
CA ALA A 388 -15.58 21.24 24.77
C ALA A 388 -15.87 19.74 25.00
N ASP A 389 -17.02 19.24 24.50
CA ASP A 389 -17.43 17.85 24.67
C ASP A 389 -16.68 16.89 23.72
N TYR A 390 -15.98 17.41 22.71
CA TYR A 390 -15.36 16.55 21.69
C TYR A 390 -14.31 15.60 22.27
N LEU A 391 -13.45 16.09 23.17
CA LEU A 391 -12.42 15.24 23.79
C LEU A 391 -13.01 14.17 24.70
N LYS A 392 -14.12 14.50 25.39
CA LYS A 392 -14.88 13.53 26.18
C LYS A 392 -15.51 12.47 25.29
N PHE A 393 -16.05 12.87 24.15
CA PHE A 393 -16.56 11.93 23.14
C PHE A 393 -15.47 11.00 22.60
N VAL A 394 -14.26 11.50 22.31
CA VAL A 394 -13.12 10.67 21.89
C VAL A 394 -12.75 9.65 22.97
N GLU A 395 -12.71 10.08 24.23
CA GLU A 395 -12.43 9.21 25.38
C GLU A 395 -13.51 8.14 25.57
N ASP A 396 -14.77 8.50 25.37
CA ASP A 396 -15.91 7.59 25.48
C ASP A 396 -15.98 6.62 24.30
N ALA A 397 -15.72 7.06 23.07
CA ALA A 397 -15.83 6.22 21.88
C ALA A 397 -14.60 5.35 21.63
N ARG A 398 -13.40 5.75 22.10
CA ARG A 398 -12.11 5.07 21.87
C ARG A 398 -11.85 4.66 20.40
N PRO A 399 -11.87 5.63 19.46
CA PRO A 399 -11.51 5.35 18.07
C PRO A 399 -10.01 5.00 17.94
N ASP A 400 -9.66 4.24 16.91
CA ASP A 400 -8.25 4.07 16.53
C ASP A 400 -7.72 5.32 15.78
N VAL A 401 -8.60 5.98 15.01
CA VAL A 401 -8.29 7.14 14.16
C VAL A 401 -9.36 8.23 14.31
N CYS A 402 -8.91 9.46 14.58
CA CYS A 402 -9.71 10.68 14.53
C CYS A 402 -9.31 11.48 13.28
N GLN A 403 -10.23 11.59 12.32
CA GLN A 403 -10.05 12.40 11.13
C GLN A 403 -10.68 13.79 11.36
N ILE A 404 -9.85 14.80 11.64
CA ILE A 404 -10.29 16.15 12.01
C ILE A 404 -9.40 17.24 11.42
N GLY A 405 -9.96 18.44 11.33
CA GLY A 405 -9.24 19.65 10.91
C GLY A 405 -8.97 19.67 9.42
N PHE A 406 -9.00 20.87 8.84
CA PHE A 406 -8.63 21.10 7.45
C PHE A 406 -7.22 21.66 7.33
N TYR A 407 -6.50 21.11 6.37
CA TYR A 407 -5.14 21.44 5.98
C TYR A 407 -5.11 21.73 4.47
N GLY A 408 -3.98 22.26 3.99
CA GLY A 408 -3.80 22.58 2.57
C GLY A 408 -4.63 23.79 2.14
N GLY A 409 -5.26 23.71 0.95
CA GLY A 409 -5.88 24.85 0.27
C GLY A 409 -6.92 25.61 1.10
N HIS A 410 -7.78 24.89 1.84
CA HIS A 410 -8.78 25.53 2.70
C HIS A 410 -8.16 26.21 3.92
N PHE A 411 -7.13 25.63 4.54
CA PHE A 411 -6.46 26.24 5.69
C PHE A 411 -5.85 27.58 5.29
N TYR A 412 -4.95 27.56 4.31
CA TYR A 412 -4.24 28.76 3.88
C TYR A 412 -5.08 29.71 3.04
N GLY A 413 -6.26 29.29 2.57
CA GLY A 413 -7.21 30.14 1.86
C GLY A 413 -8.20 30.87 2.76
N LEU A 414 -8.54 30.32 3.93
CA LEU A 414 -9.69 30.80 4.73
C LEU A 414 -9.36 31.14 6.18
N VAL A 415 -8.33 30.55 6.81
CA VAL A 415 -8.15 30.63 8.27
C VAL A 415 -7.91 32.05 8.78
N HIS A 416 -7.28 32.91 7.97
CA HIS A 416 -7.02 34.32 8.27
C HIS A 416 -8.19 35.25 7.89
N THR A 417 -9.23 34.73 7.24
CA THR A 417 -10.37 35.52 6.75
C THR A 417 -11.51 35.57 7.78
N PRO A 418 -12.43 36.55 7.71
CA PRO A 418 -13.63 36.56 8.56
C PRO A 418 -14.53 35.31 8.40
N GLN A 419 -14.37 34.55 7.31
CA GLN A 419 -15.15 33.34 7.02
C GLN A 419 -14.58 32.07 7.67
N TYR A 420 -13.52 32.15 8.47
CA TYR A 420 -12.81 30.99 9.02
C TYR A 420 -13.71 29.95 9.73
N LYS A 421 -14.79 30.37 10.43
CA LYS A 421 -15.75 29.49 11.13
C LYS A 421 -16.77 28.81 10.20
N GLY A 422 -16.85 29.25 8.95
CA GLY A 422 -17.86 28.81 7.99
C GLY A 422 -17.48 27.50 7.28
N TYR A 423 -18.44 27.02 6.49
CA TYR A 423 -18.21 25.95 5.54
C TYR A 423 -17.15 26.36 4.51
N PRO A 424 -16.25 25.45 4.08
CA PRO A 424 -16.20 24.03 4.45
C PRO A 424 -15.37 23.70 5.70
N ALA A 425 -14.61 24.65 6.22
CA ALA A 425 -13.46 24.33 7.07
C ALA A 425 -13.72 24.39 8.59
N HIS A 426 -14.66 25.24 9.02
CA HIS A 426 -15.10 25.38 10.42
C HIS A 426 -13.94 25.49 11.42
N PHE A 427 -12.99 26.40 11.17
CA PHE A 427 -11.83 26.57 12.03
C PHE A 427 -12.24 27.11 13.42
N PRO A 428 -11.63 26.62 14.50
CA PRO A 428 -11.99 26.99 15.87
C PRO A 428 -11.55 28.41 16.22
N VAL A 429 -10.44 28.88 15.66
CA VAL A 429 -9.87 30.21 15.88
C VAL A 429 -9.37 30.81 14.56
N GLN A 430 -9.42 32.14 14.44
CA GLN A 430 -8.95 32.87 13.27
C GLN A 430 -7.43 33.08 13.36
N GLY A 431 -6.74 32.99 12.22
CA GLY A 431 -5.31 33.26 12.10
C GLY A 431 -4.47 32.00 11.85
N ILE A 432 -3.42 32.15 11.04
CA ILE A 432 -2.58 31.03 10.57
C ILE A 432 -1.79 30.41 11.73
N HIS A 433 -1.22 31.26 12.61
CA HIS A 433 -0.40 30.81 13.73
C HIS A 433 -1.27 30.34 14.90
N GLU A 434 -2.33 31.08 15.21
CA GLU A 434 -3.28 30.79 16.28
C GLU A 434 -3.99 29.46 16.05
N CYS A 435 -4.54 29.26 14.86
CA CYS A 435 -5.20 28.00 14.51
C CYS A 435 -4.20 26.86 14.33
N GLY A 436 -2.97 27.15 13.85
CA GLY A 436 -1.90 26.18 13.79
C GLY A 436 -1.52 25.62 15.16
N LYS A 437 -1.34 26.51 16.15
CA LYS A 437 -1.07 26.15 17.55
C LYS A 437 -2.25 25.41 18.18
N TRP A 438 -3.47 25.86 17.91
CA TRP A 438 -4.66 25.16 18.38
C TRP A 438 -4.72 23.72 17.87
N PHE A 439 -4.39 23.48 16.59
CA PHE A 439 -4.34 22.12 16.05
C PHE A 439 -3.24 21.28 16.70
N GLU A 440 -2.06 21.85 16.95
CA GLU A 440 -0.98 21.15 17.66
C GLU A 440 -1.44 20.67 19.05
N GLU A 441 -2.07 21.55 19.84
CA GLU A 441 -2.60 21.23 21.16
C GLU A 441 -3.73 20.19 21.08
N ARG A 442 -4.67 20.36 20.16
CA ARG A 442 -5.79 19.42 19.97
C ARG A 442 -5.29 18.04 19.56
N ASN A 443 -4.32 17.97 18.65
CA ASN A 443 -3.76 16.70 18.18
C ASN A 443 -3.05 15.98 19.32
N ALA A 444 -2.25 16.71 20.12
CA ALA A 444 -1.60 16.15 21.31
C ALA A 444 -2.60 15.61 22.34
N GLU A 445 -3.73 16.30 22.55
CA GLU A 445 -4.79 15.81 23.46
C GLU A 445 -5.48 14.53 22.95
N ILE A 446 -5.65 14.38 21.63
CA ILE A 446 -6.19 13.15 21.04
C ILE A 446 -5.18 12.00 21.17
N HIS A 447 -3.89 12.29 20.98
CA HIS A 447 -2.81 11.30 21.19
C HIS A 447 -2.76 10.79 22.63
N LYS A 448 -2.95 11.68 23.62
CA LYS A 448 -3.05 11.29 25.05
C LYS A 448 -4.19 10.30 25.32
N ARG A 449 -5.21 10.29 24.46
CA ARG A 449 -6.37 9.38 24.51
C ARG A 449 -6.19 8.11 23.65
N GLY A 450 -5.00 7.92 23.06
CA GLY A 450 -4.63 6.69 22.35
C GLY A 450 -5.10 6.58 20.90
N ALA A 451 -5.65 7.66 20.32
CA ALA A 451 -6.10 7.69 18.92
C ALA A 451 -5.08 8.43 18.04
N LYS A 452 -4.94 8.00 16.78
CA LYS A 452 -4.18 8.72 15.75
C LYS A 452 -4.98 9.88 15.18
N VAL A 453 -4.32 10.93 14.69
CA VAL A 453 -4.98 12.06 14.03
C VAL A 453 -4.72 12.06 12.53
N VAL A 454 -5.76 12.14 11.72
CA VAL A 454 -5.65 12.30 10.26
C VAL A 454 -6.29 13.62 9.84
N GLY A 455 -5.53 14.47 9.14
CA GLY A 455 -6.04 15.75 8.64
C GLY A 455 -6.82 15.62 7.33
N HIS A 456 -7.89 16.37 7.16
CA HIS A 456 -8.45 16.62 5.82
C HIS A 456 -7.51 17.52 5.03
N PHE A 457 -7.01 17.05 3.89
CA PHE A 457 -6.01 17.79 3.12
C PHE A 457 -6.55 18.16 1.75
N ASN A 458 -6.94 19.42 1.56
CA ASN A 458 -7.40 19.91 0.27
C ASN A 458 -6.20 20.26 -0.62
N VAL A 459 -6.16 19.69 -1.82
CA VAL A 459 -5.07 19.83 -2.79
C VAL A 459 -5.35 20.72 -3.99
N THR A 460 -6.60 21.13 -4.27
CA THR A 460 -6.94 21.77 -5.55
C THR A 460 -7.94 22.90 -5.43
N PHE A 461 -8.89 22.84 -4.50
CA PHE A 461 -9.94 23.84 -4.36
C PHE A 461 -9.44 25.01 -3.51
N LEU A 462 -9.18 26.17 -4.14
CA LEU A 462 -8.67 27.38 -3.52
C LEU A 462 -9.74 28.48 -3.49
N VAL A 463 -10.04 29.02 -2.32
CA VAL A 463 -10.94 30.18 -2.19
C VAL A 463 -10.11 31.45 -2.16
N GLY A 464 -10.43 32.42 -3.00
CA GLY A 464 -9.73 33.71 -2.99
C GLY A 464 -10.14 34.65 -4.11
N GLU A 465 -9.63 35.87 -4.05
CA GLU A 465 -9.67 36.82 -5.16
C GLU A 465 -8.27 37.39 -5.40
N PRO A 466 -7.72 37.32 -6.61
CA PRO A 466 -6.40 37.89 -6.90
C PRO A 466 -6.42 39.42 -6.80
N GLU A 467 -7.56 40.05 -7.10
CA GLU A 467 -7.76 41.49 -7.06
C GLU A 467 -9.12 41.82 -6.44
N SER A 468 -9.15 42.81 -5.55
CA SER A 468 -10.36 43.40 -4.99
C SER A 468 -10.07 44.85 -4.53
N LYS A 469 -11.10 45.57 -4.08
CA LYS A 469 -10.96 46.96 -3.60
C LYS A 469 -9.86 47.12 -2.53
N ASP A 470 -9.71 46.12 -1.66
CA ASP A 470 -8.79 46.15 -0.52
C ASP A 470 -7.54 45.26 -0.74
N GLY A 471 -7.20 44.98 -2.01
CA GLY A 471 -6.10 44.09 -2.39
C GLY A 471 -6.52 42.62 -2.57
N PRO A 472 -5.56 41.68 -2.71
CA PRO A 472 -5.87 40.26 -2.85
C PRO A 472 -6.57 39.72 -1.59
N ARG A 473 -7.42 38.71 -1.76
CA ARG A 473 -8.16 38.03 -0.68
C ARG A 473 -7.96 36.51 -0.72
N GLY A 474 -8.23 35.86 0.41
CA GLY A 474 -8.15 34.40 0.58
C GLY A 474 -6.77 33.84 0.25
N PHE A 475 -6.70 32.80 -0.59
CA PHE A 475 -5.47 32.15 -1.02
C PHE A 475 -4.45 33.12 -1.63
N PHE A 476 -4.89 34.07 -2.46
CA PHE A 476 -3.97 35.00 -3.11
C PHE A 476 -3.34 35.98 -2.11
N LYS A 477 -4.09 36.41 -1.10
CA LYS A 477 -3.54 37.18 0.02
C LYS A 477 -2.49 36.38 0.76
N PHE A 478 -2.81 35.12 1.08
CA PHE A 478 -1.86 34.23 1.75
C PHE A 478 -0.56 34.11 0.94
N TYR A 479 -0.68 33.76 -0.34
CA TYR A 479 0.48 33.53 -1.18
C TYR A 479 1.31 34.80 -1.38
N ASN A 480 0.69 35.96 -1.55
CA ASN A 480 1.40 37.21 -1.82
C ASN A 480 1.98 37.84 -0.55
N GLU A 481 1.19 37.92 0.52
CA GLU A 481 1.48 38.74 1.70
C GLU A 481 1.84 37.92 2.95
N LEU A 482 1.34 36.69 3.09
CA LEU A 482 1.45 35.91 4.34
C LEU A 482 2.32 34.65 4.23
N TRP A 483 2.95 34.42 3.07
CA TRP A 483 3.85 33.30 2.87
C TRP A 483 5.17 33.54 3.61
N ASP A 484 5.41 32.78 4.66
CA ASP A 484 6.68 32.82 5.40
C ASP A 484 7.71 31.86 4.79
N GLU A 485 8.74 32.41 4.15
CA GLU A 485 9.80 31.61 3.54
C GLU A 485 10.64 30.81 4.55
N LYS A 486 10.66 31.19 5.83
CA LYS A 486 11.29 30.38 6.88
C LYS A 486 10.52 29.10 7.15
N GLU A 487 9.19 29.15 7.06
CA GLU A 487 8.33 27.99 7.28
C GLU A 487 8.20 27.10 6.04
N PHE A 488 8.03 27.72 4.86
CA PHE A 488 7.64 27.03 3.64
C PHE A 488 8.76 26.91 2.60
N GLY A 489 9.88 27.63 2.79
CA GLY A 489 10.87 27.85 1.74
C GLY A 489 10.44 28.93 0.74
N PRO A 490 11.26 29.19 -0.30
CA PRO A 490 10.96 30.21 -1.29
C PRO A 490 9.68 29.90 -2.07
N LYS A 491 8.96 30.93 -2.48
CA LYS A 491 7.78 30.78 -3.34
C LYS A 491 8.16 30.08 -4.65
N PRO A 492 7.44 29.02 -5.06
CA PRO A 492 7.78 28.29 -6.30
C PRO A 492 7.70 29.12 -7.57
N VAL A 493 6.85 30.16 -7.59
CA VAL A 493 6.69 31.15 -8.67
C VAL A 493 6.30 32.51 -8.08
N ALA A 494 6.63 33.60 -8.75
CA ALA A 494 6.25 34.95 -8.30
C ALA A 494 4.73 35.20 -8.40
N ASP A 495 4.11 34.83 -9.53
CA ASP A 495 2.68 35.03 -9.78
C ASP A 495 1.88 33.75 -9.42
N PRO A 496 1.01 33.77 -8.38
CA PRO A 496 0.21 32.62 -7.98
C PRO A 496 -0.78 32.15 -9.06
N LEU A 497 -1.17 32.98 -10.02
CA LEU A 497 -2.03 32.54 -11.12
C LEU A 497 -1.37 31.47 -11.98
N LYS A 498 -0.02 31.39 -12.01
CA LYS A 498 0.73 30.36 -12.73
C LYS A 498 0.60 28.96 -12.10
N LEU A 499 0.06 28.85 -10.89
CA LEU A 499 -0.21 27.58 -10.21
C LEU A 499 -1.52 26.91 -10.66
N LEU A 500 -2.41 27.69 -11.28
CA LEU A 500 -3.79 27.32 -11.50
C LEU A 500 -3.99 26.47 -12.76
N ALA A 501 -5.04 25.66 -12.71
CA ALA A 501 -5.57 25.00 -13.89
C ALA A 501 -6.12 26.03 -14.88
N ARG A 502 -6.13 25.68 -16.17
CA ARG A 502 -6.51 26.59 -17.27
C ARG A 502 -7.69 26.05 -18.09
N ASN A 503 -8.61 26.95 -18.44
CA ASN A 503 -9.65 26.73 -19.44
C ASN A 503 -9.03 26.70 -20.86
N ALA A 504 -9.86 26.39 -21.86
CA ALA A 504 -9.44 26.36 -23.27
C ALA A 504 -8.97 27.72 -23.82
N ASP A 505 -9.53 28.82 -23.31
CA ASP A 505 -9.13 30.20 -23.63
C ASP A 505 -7.86 30.66 -22.90
N GLY A 506 -7.25 29.79 -22.09
CA GLY A 506 -6.06 30.10 -21.30
C GLY A 506 -6.32 30.83 -19.98
N THR A 507 -7.58 31.16 -19.66
CA THR A 507 -7.93 31.79 -18.38
C THR A 507 -7.82 30.78 -17.22
N PRO A 508 -7.51 31.23 -15.99
CA PRO A 508 -7.58 30.34 -14.82
C PRO A 508 -8.99 29.78 -14.63
N MET A 509 -9.07 28.48 -14.32
CA MET A 509 -10.33 27.83 -13.97
C MET A 509 -10.86 28.38 -12.65
N ALA A 510 -12.00 29.07 -12.70
CA ALA A 510 -12.64 29.67 -11.54
C ALA A 510 -14.17 29.55 -11.60
N SER A 511 -14.83 29.47 -10.45
CA SER A 511 -16.29 29.50 -10.30
C SER A 511 -16.74 30.47 -9.19
N LYS A 512 -18.05 30.65 -9.04
CA LYS A 512 -18.72 31.30 -7.89
C LYS A 512 -19.81 30.40 -7.29
N GLN A 513 -19.60 29.09 -7.30
CA GLN A 513 -20.62 28.13 -6.89
C GLN A 513 -20.89 28.20 -5.37
N TYR A 514 -19.86 28.35 -4.56
CA TYR A 514 -19.99 28.48 -3.09
C TYR A 514 -19.95 29.94 -2.64
N SER A 515 -19.28 30.82 -3.40
CA SER A 515 -19.17 32.26 -3.19
C SER A 515 -18.79 32.63 -1.75
N ILE A 516 -17.88 31.87 -1.15
CA ILE A 516 -17.48 32.02 0.26
C ILE A 516 -16.84 33.39 0.47
N GLY A 517 -17.45 34.24 1.29
CA GLY A 517 -16.99 35.63 1.48
C GLY A 517 -17.04 36.48 0.21
N ASN A 518 -17.94 36.13 -0.73
CA ASN A 518 -18.01 36.72 -2.08
C ASN A 518 -16.68 36.62 -2.84
N MET A 519 -15.93 35.54 -2.62
CA MET A 519 -14.72 35.20 -3.38
C MET A 519 -15.02 34.08 -4.39
N ARG A 520 -14.22 34.02 -5.46
CA ARG A 520 -14.21 32.91 -6.41
C ARG A 520 -13.55 31.65 -5.83
N GLU A 521 -13.95 30.50 -6.39
CA GLU A 521 -13.26 29.23 -6.21
C GLU A 521 -12.35 28.95 -7.40
N TYR A 522 -11.06 28.78 -7.18
CA TYR A 522 -10.09 28.44 -8.19
C TYR A 522 -9.65 26.98 -8.08
N THR A 523 -9.30 26.38 -9.22
CA THR A 523 -8.73 25.04 -9.28
C THR A 523 -7.22 25.11 -9.50
N ALA A 524 -6.43 24.50 -8.62
CA ALA A 524 -4.98 24.34 -8.83
C ALA A 524 -4.65 23.11 -9.70
N CYS A 525 -3.54 23.16 -10.44
CA CYS A 525 -3.15 22.08 -11.35
C CYS A 525 -2.23 21.04 -10.70
N LEU A 526 -2.70 19.81 -10.51
CA LEU A 526 -1.90 18.71 -9.94
C LEU A 526 -0.71 18.25 -10.81
N ASN A 527 -0.70 18.58 -12.12
CA ASN A 527 0.46 18.33 -12.98
C ASN A 527 1.52 19.44 -12.92
N ASN A 528 1.19 20.58 -12.31
CA ASN A 528 2.12 21.68 -12.21
C ASN A 528 3.17 21.38 -11.10
N PRO A 529 4.47 21.30 -11.43
CA PRO A 529 5.50 21.02 -10.44
C PRO A 529 5.58 22.10 -9.35
N HIS A 530 5.30 23.37 -9.68
CA HIS A 530 5.26 24.46 -8.71
C HIS A 530 4.11 24.29 -7.73
N TRP A 531 2.96 23.81 -8.18
CA TRP A 531 1.84 23.51 -7.28
C TRP A 531 2.17 22.35 -6.35
N LYS A 532 2.78 21.28 -6.87
CA LYS A 532 3.24 20.16 -6.03
C LYS A 532 4.26 20.60 -4.96
N ALA A 533 5.10 21.60 -5.25
CA ALA A 533 5.99 22.19 -4.23
C ALA A 533 5.22 22.90 -3.10
N VAL A 534 4.14 23.63 -3.41
CA VAL A 534 3.25 24.22 -2.40
C VAL A 534 2.62 23.12 -1.53
N LEU A 535 2.09 22.06 -2.15
CA LEU A 535 1.48 20.94 -1.41
C LEU A 535 2.48 20.24 -0.48
N LYS A 536 3.74 20.05 -0.92
CA LYS A 536 4.82 19.50 -0.10
C LYS A 536 5.10 20.38 1.13
N ALA A 537 5.21 21.70 0.95
CA ALA A 537 5.42 22.64 2.05
C ALA A 537 4.26 22.58 3.07
N TRP A 538 3.02 22.52 2.61
CA TRP A 538 1.85 22.40 3.47
C TRP A 538 1.75 21.04 4.19
N ALA A 539 2.10 19.95 3.52
CA ALA A 539 2.17 18.62 4.12
C ALA A 539 3.25 18.57 5.22
N LYS A 540 4.40 19.22 5.03
CA LYS A 540 5.40 19.36 6.09
C LYS A 540 4.82 20.07 7.32
N ARG A 541 4.13 21.19 7.15
CA ARG A 541 3.56 21.96 8.29
C ARG A 541 2.49 21.19 9.05
N GLY A 542 1.64 20.43 8.37
CA GLY A 542 0.65 19.61 9.09
C GLY A 542 1.30 18.48 9.90
N ILE A 543 2.36 17.84 9.38
CA ILE A 543 3.16 16.84 10.12
C ILE A 543 3.79 17.46 11.37
N GLU A 544 4.34 18.67 11.24
CA GLU A 544 4.94 19.41 12.36
C GLU A 544 3.90 19.79 13.43
N ARG A 545 2.62 19.90 13.07
CA ARG A 545 1.49 20.09 14.01
C ARG A 545 0.93 18.78 14.57
N GLY A 546 1.60 17.65 14.35
CA GLY A 546 1.28 16.39 15.00
C GLY A 546 0.29 15.49 14.27
N VAL A 547 -0.07 15.71 13.01
CA VAL A 547 -0.91 14.73 12.29
C VAL A 547 -0.15 13.42 12.06
N ASP A 548 -0.84 12.29 12.17
CA ASP A 548 -0.36 10.95 11.83
C ASP A 548 -0.69 10.53 10.41
N GLY A 549 -1.39 11.38 9.67
CA GLY A 549 -1.79 11.09 8.32
C GLY A 549 -2.63 12.17 7.66
N TYR A 550 -2.96 11.92 6.40
CA TYR A 550 -3.84 12.76 5.62
C TYR A 550 -4.91 11.94 4.89
N MET A 551 -6.14 12.44 4.94
CA MET A 551 -7.20 12.10 4.00
C MET A 551 -7.19 13.17 2.91
N ILE A 552 -6.82 12.79 1.69
CA ILE A 552 -6.68 13.74 0.59
C ILE A 552 -8.06 14.03 -0.01
N ASN A 553 -8.45 15.30 0.04
CA ASN A 553 -9.74 15.80 -0.44
C ASN A 553 -9.58 16.51 -1.80
N TYR A 554 -10.65 16.50 -2.60
CA TYR A 554 -10.71 17.12 -3.93
C TYR A 554 -9.63 16.58 -4.89
N PHE A 555 -9.33 15.29 -4.77
CA PHE A 555 -8.23 14.64 -5.49
C PHE A 555 -8.65 14.11 -6.86
N TYR A 556 -9.33 14.95 -7.64
CA TYR A 556 -9.77 14.65 -9.00
C TYR A 556 -9.39 15.79 -9.93
N ARG A 557 -9.35 15.47 -11.23
CA ARG A 557 -8.92 16.40 -12.27
C ARG A 557 -10.14 17.00 -12.97
N HIS A 558 -10.13 18.31 -13.13
CA HIS A 558 -11.01 19.01 -14.07
C HIS A 558 -10.38 19.07 -15.46
N ASN A 559 -11.12 19.57 -16.47
CA ASN A 559 -10.69 19.65 -17.87
C ASN A 559 -9.59 20.70 -18.13
N CYS A 560 -8.50 20.64 -17.37
CA CYS A 560 -7.40 21.58 -17.39
C CYS A 560 -6.55 21.42 -18.64
N LEU A 561 -6.38 22.50 -19.40
CA LEU A 561 -5.64 22.56 -20.65
C LEU A 561 -4.31 23.32 -20.55
N CYS A 562 -3.78 23.50 -19.34
CA CYS A 562 -2.46 24.11 -19.17
C CYS A 562 -1.37 23.26 -19.84
N GLU A 563 -0.22 23.88 -20.15
CA GLU A 563 0.86 23.20 -20.86
C GLU A 563 1.38 21.93 -20.15
N HIS A 564 1.42 21.92 -18.81
CA HIS A 564 1.79 20.71 -18.06
C HIS A 564 0.84 19.53 -18.29
N CYS A 565 -0.47 19.78 -18.45
CA CYS A 565 -1.47 18.75 -18.72
C CYS A 565 -1.37 18.25 -20.16
N GLN A 566 -1.29 19.19 -21.11
CA GLN A 566 -1.10 18.91 -22.53
C GLN A 566 0.16 18.05 -22.75
N ALA A 567 1.31 18.48 -22.21
CA ALA A 567 2.56 17.75 -22.33
C ALA A 567 2.52 16.36 -21.67
N SER A 568 1.93 16.26 -20.48
CA SER A 568 1.78 14.99 -19.76
C SER A 568 0.88 14.00 -20.53
N PHE A 569 -0.22 14.46 -21.14
CA PHE A 569 -1.10 13.58 -21.91
C PHE A 569 -0.45 13.14 -23.23
N ARG A 570 0.23 14.04 -23.95
CA ARG A 570 1.03 13.68 -25.14
C ARG A 570 2.05 12.59 -24.81
N ALA A 571 2.80 12.76 -23.72
CA ALA A 571 3.76 11.77 -23.26
C ALA A 571 3.09 10.42 -22.92
N ASN A 572 1.91 10.45 -22.29
CA ASN A 572 1.14 9.24 -22.00
C ASN A 572 0.75 8.46 -23.28
N LEU A 573 0.27 9.15 -24.32
CA LEU A 573 -0.06 8.51 -25.59
C LEU A 573 1.17 7.88 -26.24
N ILE A 574 2.27 8.62 -26.34
CA ILE A 574 3.53 8.16 -26.96
C ILE A 574 4.11 6.95 -26.22
N ASN A 575 3.98 6.92 -24.89
CA ASN A 575 4.49 5.82 -24.08
C ASN A 575 3.63 4.54 -24.15
N ARG A 576 2.35 4.67 -24.54
CA ARG A 576 1.38 3.56 -24.50
C ARG A 576 1.05 2.99 -25.88
N PHE A 577 1.24 3.78 -26.94
CA PHE A 577 0.79 3.43 -28.28
C PHE A 577 1.88 3.78 -29.31
N THR A 578 1.98 2.94 -30.33
CA THR A 578 2.75 3.25 -31.53
C THR A 578 2.11 4.41 -32.30
N PRO A 579 2.87 5.14 -33.14
CA PRO A 579 2.30 6.21 -33.96
C PRO A 579 1.12 5.75 -34.83
N LYS A 580 1.18 4.53 -35.35
CA LYS A 580 0.08 3.93 -36.12
C LYS A 580 -1.17 3.72 -35.27
N GLU A 581 -1.04 3.16 -34.08
CA GLU A 581 -2.18 2.99 -33.17
C GLU A 581 -2.79 4.32 -32.73
N ILE A 582 -1.97 5.35 -32.51
CA ILE A 582 -2.45 6.69 -32.16
C ILE A 582 -3.33 7.25 -33.29
N LYS A 583 -2.86 7.17 -34.53
CA LYS A 583 -3.63 7.60 -35.71
C LYS A 583 -4.91 6.78 -35.88
N ASP A 584 -4.79 5.45 -35.89
CA ASP A 584 -5.90 4.54 -36.19
C ASP A 584 -6.99 4.59 -35.10
N ARG A 585 -6.64 4.82 -33.83
CA ARG A 585 -7.60 4.76 -32.70
C ARG A 585 -8.12 6.10 -32.22
N PHE A 586 -7.34 7.16 -32.39
CA PHE A 586 -7.64 8.48 -31.82
C PHE A 586 -7.69 9.58 -32.87
N GLU A 587 -7.43 9.26 -34.14
CA GLU A 587 -7.45 10.22 -35.25
C GLU A 587 -6.44 11.37 -35.05
N ILE A 588 -5.29 11.05 -34.44
CA ILE A 588 -4.20 12.00 -34.18
C ILE A 588 -3.01 11.64 -35.09
N ASP A 589 -2.67 12.55 -36.01
CA ASP A 589 -1.54 12.34 -36.93
C ASP A 589 -0.17 12.37 -36.23
N ASP A 590 0.04 13.33 -35.33
CA ASP A 590 1.27 13.44 -34.53
C ASP A 590 0.98 13.84 -33.08
N ALA A 591 1.06 12.86 -32.17
CA ALA A 591 0.86 13.10 -30.74
C ALA A 591 1.90 14.04 -30.11
N LYS A 592 3.07 14.26 -30.71
CA LYS A 592 4.09 15.16 -30.12
C LYS A 592 3.69 16.63 -30.23
N THR A 593 2.98 16.99 -31.30
CA THR A 593 2.63 18.37 -31.63
C THR A 593 1.13 18.65 -31.51
N HIS A 594 0.29 17.61 -31.38
CA HIS A 594 -1.15 17.75 -31.22
C HIS A 594 -1.54 18.66 -30.03
N LYS A 595 -2.46 19.58 -30.27
CA LYS A 595 -3.06 20.45 -29.26
C LYS A 595 -4.48 19.99 -28.97
N PHE A 596 -4.70 19.51 -27.76
CA PHE A 596 -6.02 19.04 -27.34
C PHE A 596 -6.95 20.21 -27.01
N THR A 597 -8.18 20.17 -27.50
CA THR A 597 -9.24 21.13 -27.14
C THR A 597 -10.00 20.74 -25.87
N GLU A 598 -9.86 19.48 -25.44
CA GLU A 598 -10.38 18.96 -24.18
C GLU A 598 -9.41 17.92 -23.57
N LEU A 599 -9.42 17.78 -22.25
CA LEU A 599 -8.75 16.71 -21.52
C LEU A 599 -9.68 16.24 -20.41
N VAL A 600 -10.65 15.40 -20.75
CA VAL A 600 -11.80 15.12 -19.87
C VAL A 600 -11.39 14.40 -18.59
N GLY A 601 -11.87 14.92 -17.45
CA GLY A 601 -11.75 14.31 -16.13
C GLY A 601 -12.92 13.38 -15.76
N TRP A 602 -14.09 13.63 -16.36
CA TRP A 602 -15.31 12.82 -16.37
C TRP A 602 -16.14 13.21 -17.60
N HIS A 603 -17.00 12.33 -18.08
CA HIS A 603 -17.92 12.61 -19.19
C HIS A 603 -19.17 11.74 -19.12
N ASP A 604 -20.22 12.13 -19.86
CA ASP A 604 -21.40 11.29 -20.05
C ASP A 604 -20.98 9.97 -20.74
N PRO A 605 -21.27 8.79 -20.17
CA PRO A 605 -20.93 7.51 -20.78
C PRO A 605 -21.48 7.36 -22.20
N LYS A 606 -22.63 7.99 -22.51
CA LYS A 606 -23.24 7.98 -23.86
C LYS A 606 -22.39 8.72 -24.90
N GLN A 607 -21.53 9.63 -24.48
CA GLN A 607 -20.63 10.39 -25.34
C GLN A 607 -19.17 9.87 -25.29
N SER A 608 -18.98 8.64 -24.81
CA SER A 608 -17.66 8.08 -24.60
C SER A 608 -17.01 7.60 -25.90
N THR A 609 -15.89 8.22 -26.28
CA THR A 609 -15.03 7.77 -27.38
C THR A 609 -13.78 7.05 -26.85
N PRO A 610 -13.04 6.29 -27.69
CA PRO A 610 -11.74 5.74 -27.29
C PRO A 610 -10.78 6.81 -26.75
N LEU A 611 -10.73 7.99 -27.36
CA LEU A 611 -9.88 9.10 -26.91
C LEU A 611 -10.32 9.65 -25.55
N ARG A 612 -11.62 9.90 -25.34
CA ARG A 612 -12.14 10.37 -24.03
C ARG A 612 -11.91 9.37 -22.91
N ARG A 613 -11.98 8.06 -23.19
CA ARG A 613 -11.62 7.01 -22.21
C ARG A 613 -10.14 7.04 -21.87
N GLU A 614 -9.26 7.26 -22.85
CA GLU A 614 -7.83 7.39 -22.59
C GLU A 614 -7.49 8.69 -21.86
N MET A 615 -8.19 9.79 -22.14
CA MET A 615 -8.10 11.06 -21.37
C MET A 615 -8.51 10.84 -19.91
N LEU A 616 -9.66 10.20 -19.66
CA LEU A 616 -10.13 9.85 -18.32
C LEU A 616 -9.14 8.93 -17.60
N ARG A 617 -8.65 7.88 -18.27
CA ARG A 617 -7.63 6.99 -17.71
C ARG A 617 -6.37 7.76 -17.32
N TRP A 618 -5.86 8.60 -18.21
CA TRP A 618 -4.70 9.45 -17.93
C TRP A 618 -4.96 10.40 -16.77
N SER A 619 -6.15 11.00 -16.67
CA SER A 619 -6.49 11.94 -15.60
C SER A 619 -6.33 11.29 -14.22
N GLN A 620 -6.83 10.06 -14.07
CA GLN A 620 -6.77 9.28 -12.83
C GLN A 620 -5.35 8.77 -12.53
N VAL A 621 -4.62 8.30 -13.55
CA VAL A 621 -3.21 7.89 -13.41
C VAL A 621 -2.34 9.09 -13.01
N SER A 622 -2.55 10.24 -13.64
CA SER A 622 -1.85 11.49 -13.36
C SER A 622 -2.14 12.00 -11.94
N CYS A 623 -3.38 11.91 -11.46
CA CYS A 623 -3.70 12.16 -10.06
C CYS A 623 -2.93 11.21 -9.16
N LYS A 624 -2.97 9.89 -9.40
CA LYS A 624 -2.21 8.92 -8.60
C LYS A 624 -0.71 9.24 -8.55
N GLN A 625 -0.11 9.67 -9.66
CA GLN A 625 1.29 10.11 -9.71
C GLN A 625 1.56 11.34 -8.82
N ALA A 626 0.67 12.34 -8.83
CA ALA A 626 0.80 13.50 -7.95
C ALA A 626 0.65 13.11 -6.47
N PHE A 627 -0.23 12.17 -6.14
CA PHE A 627 -0.38 11.63 -4.79
C PHE A 627 0.90 10.92 -4.34
N ASP A 628 1.45 10.08 -5.21
CA ASP A 628 2.66 9.32 -4.92
C ASP A 628 3.86 10.26 -4.69
N GLU A 629 4.00 11.29 -5.51
CA GLU A 629 5.11 12.24 -5.37
C GLU A 629 5.01 13.07 -4.09
N VAL A 630 3.84 13.64 -3.80
CA VAL A 630 3.68 14.59 -2.69
C VAL A 630 3.58 13.87 -1.35
N PHE A 631 2.78 12.81 -1.27
CA PHE A 631 2.43 12.21 0.01
C PHE A 631 3.21 10.91 0.27
N VAL A 632 3.23 9.99 -0.69
CA VAL A 632 3.91 8.69 -0.49
C VAL A 632 5.44 8.87 -0.46
N GLN A 633 6.00 9.64 -1.38
CA GLN A 633 7.45 9.80 -1.51
C GLN A 633 7.97 10.89 -0.57
N TYR A 634 7.40 12.10 -0.65
CA TYR A 634 7.87 13.23 0.15
C TYR A 634 7.32 13.22 1.59
N ALA A 635 6.00 13.18 1.82
CA ALA A 635 5.48 13.31 3.18
C ALA A 635 5.90 12.13 4.10
N ARG A 636 5.90 10.87 3.61
CA ARG A 636 6.45 9.74 4.39
C ARG A 636 7.96 9.82 4.61
N SER A 637 8.70 10.57 3.78
CA SER A 637 10.12 10.86 4.07
C SER A 637 10.31 11.68 5.33
N LEU A 638 9.32 12.54 5.66
CA LEU A 638 9.34 13.38 6.84
C LEU A 638 8.82 12.62 8.08
N LYS A 639 7.77 11.82 7.89
CA LYS A 639 7.16 10.99 8.94
C LYS A 639 6.93 9.55 8.43
N PRO A 640 7.80 8.60 8.76
CA PRO A 640 7.57 7.18 8.48
C PRO A 640 6.27 6.69 9.12
N GLY A 641 5.54 5.82 8.42
CA GLY A 641 4.25 5.30 8.90
C GLY A 641 3.09 6.31 8.83
N LEU A 642 3.24 7.42 8.11
CA LEU A 642 2.17 8.38 7.84
C LEU A 642 1.00 7.69 7.13
N LEU A 643 -0.19 7.75 7.75
CA LEU A 643 -1.43 7.17 7.23
C LEU A 643 -1.94 8.01 6.04
N LEU A 644 -1.99 7.42 4.87
CA LEU A 644 -2.43 8.10 3.65
C LEU A 644 -3.69 7.44 3.08
N GLY A 645 -4.71 8.25 2.83
CA GLY A 645 -5.92 7.82 2.15
C GLY A 645 -6.44 8.89 1.20
N GLN A 646 -7.31 8.47 0.28
CA GLN A 646 -7.97 9.37 -0.67
C GLN A 646 -9.48 9.33 -0.48
N TRP A 647 -10.08 10.51 -0.57
CA TRP A 647 -11.52 10.64 -0.63
C TRP A 647 -12.00 10.56 -2.06
N ASN A 648 -12.88 9.60 -2.33
CA ASN A 648 -13.43 9.34 -3.66
C ASN A 648 -14.95 9.20 -3.59
N HIS A 649 -15.58 9.21 -4.74
CA HIS A 649 -17.00 8.98 -4.95
C HIS A 649 -17.21 7.69 -5.72
N MET A 650 -18.29 7.00 -5.35
CA MET A 650 -18.77 5.85 -6.14
C MET A 650 -20.28 5.97 -6.42
N GLY A 651 -21.02 6.76 -5.64
CA GLY A 651 -22.45 6.93 -5.84
C GLY A 651 -23.19 5.59 -5.81
N ASN A 652 -24.01 5.36 -6.84
CA ASN A 652 -24.60 4.06 -7.14
C ASN A 652 -23.84 3.34 -8.27
N PHE A 653 -22.51 3.20 -8.09
CA PHE A 653 -21.57 2.76 -9.13
C PHE A 653 -21.61 3.65 -10.39
N SER A 654 -21.52 4.97 -10.21
CA SER A 654 -21.49 5.98 -11.29
C SER A 654 -20.15 5.98 -12.04
N GLN A 655 -19.92 4.96 -12.86
CA GLN A 655 -18.68 4.78 -13.63
C GLN A 655 -18.59 5.77 -14.79
N ILE A 656 -17.36 6.21 -15.12
CA ILE A 656 -17.03 7.20 -16.17
C ILE A 656 -17.48 8.64 -15.85
N ASN A 657 -18.62 8.83 -15.17
CA ASN A 657 -19.20 10.14 -14.87
C ASN A 657 -19.16 10.55 -13.39
N GLY A 658 -18.55 9.76 -12.51
CA GLY A 658 -18.51 10.11 -11.09
C GLY A 658 -17.57 9.30 -10.19
N ASP A 659 -16.87 8.28 -10.72
CA ASP A 659 -15.87 7.51 -9.98
C ASP A 659 -14.46 7.94 -10.40
N GLU A 660 -13.69 8.51 -9.46
CA GLU A 660 -12.33 9.01 -9.66
C GLU A 660 -11.31 7.92 -10.01
N ARG A 661 -11.68 6.65 -9.93
CA ARG A 661 -10.74 5.53 -10.05
C ARG A 661 -11.18 4.49 -11.06
N CYS A 662 -12.39 4.58 -11.62
CA CYS A 662 -12.98 3.58 -12.52
C CYS A 662 -12.12 3.15 -13.73
N MET A 663 -11.19 3.98 -14.19
CA MET A 663 -10.28 3.71 -15.32
C MET A 663 -8.84 3.46 -14.87
N LEU A 664 -8.56 3.47 -13.56
CA LEU A 664 -7.23 3.29 -13.01
C LEU A 664 -6.78 1.82 -13.21
N PRO A 665 -5.56 1.58 -13.73
CA PRO A 665 -5.01 0.23 -13.84
C PRO A 665 -5.08 -0.55 -12.51
N GLY A 666 -5.34 -1.85 -12.57
CA GLY A 666 -5.53 -2.67 -11.38
C GLY A 666 -4.31 -2.77 -10.46
N ASP A 667 -3.11 -2.66 -11.01
CA ASP A 667 -1.84 -2.62 -10.27
C ASP A 667 -1.60 -1.28 -9.56
N LEU A 668 -2.27 -0.21 -9.99
CA LEU A 668 -2.25 1.10 -9.34
C LEU A 668 -3.38 1.27 -8.33
N TRP A 669 -4.43 0.45 -8.43
CA TRP A 669 -5.62 0.56 -7.60
C TRP A 669 -5.29 0.30 -6.13
N GLY A 670 -5.20 1.36 -5.35
CA GLY A 670 -4.96 1.27 -3.91
C GLY A 670 -3.53 0.92 -3.55
N ARG A 671 -2.60 1.08 -4.50
CA ARG A 671 -1.18 0.89 -4.29
C ARG A 671 -0.61 2.03 -3.45
N ASP A 672 -0.01 1.70 -2.31
CA ASP A 672 0.61 2.64 -1.36
C ASP A 672 -0.35 3.48 -0.50
N GLU A 673 -1.66 3.48 -0.75
CA GLU A 673 -2.64 3.95 0.23
C GLU A 673 -2.77 2.97 1.40
N ASP A 674 -2.92 3.53 2.60
CA ASP A 674 -3.18 2.80 3.85
C ASP A 674 -4.67 2.51 4.02
N TYR A 675 -5.53 3.43 3.58
CA TYR A 675 -6.97 3.25 3.61
C TYR A 675 -7.71 4.04 2.53
N LEU A 676 -8.93 3.61 2.20
CA LEU A 676 -9.82 4.33 1.28
C LEU A 676 -11.02 4.92 2.01
N TRP A 677 -11.44 6.10 1.54
CA TRP A 677 -12.62 6.81 2.01
C TRP A 677 -13.55 7.06 0.81
N TYR A 678 -14.63 6.29 0.68
CA TYR A 678 -15.57 6.45 -0.43
C TYR A 678 -16.88 7.08 0.02
N SER A 679 -17.41 8.03 -0.74
CA SER A 679 -18.75 8.57 -0.55
C SER A 679 -19.75 7.88 -1.48
N THR A 680 -20.88 7.44 -0.94
CA THR A 680 -22.03 7.00 -1.76
C THR A 680 -22.87 8.16 -2.26
N GLY A 681 -22.54 9.39 -1.90
CA GLY A 681 -23.46 10.48 -2.18
C GLY A 681 -24.81 10.28 -1.47
N SER A 682 -25.86 10.79 -2.10
CA SER A 682 -27.26 10.54 -1.75
C SER A 682 -27.76 9.16 -2.23
N ALA A 683 -26.88 8.25 -2.67
CA ALA A 683 -27.31 6.95 -3.20
C ALA A 683 -27.78 5.96 -2.12
N ALA A 684 -27.42 6.15 -0.84
CA ALA A 684 -27.71 5.19 0.23
C ALA A 684 -28.13 5.85 1.56
N PHE A 685 -28.64 7.09 1.53
CA PHE A 685 -28.95 7.92 2.70
C PHE A 685 -30.44 7.96 3.11
N TYR A 686 -31.29 7.10 2.57
CA TYR A 686 -32.66 6.92 3.04
C TYR A 686 -33.12 5.47 2.89
N THR A 687 -34.24 5.10 3.50
CA THR A 687 -34.93 3.82 3.29
C THR A 687 -36.28 4.08 2.61
N ASP A 688 -36.69 3.17 1.72
CA ASP A 688 -38.03 3.08 1.12
C ASP A 688 -38.37 1.57 0.99
N LEU A 689 -38.85 0.96 2.09
CA LEU A 689 -39.10 -0.48 2.17
C LEU A 689 -40.22 -0.91 1.21
N ALA A 690 -41.22 -0.06 0.98
CA ALA A 690 -42.28 -0.29 0.02
C ALA A 690 -41.76 -0.40 -1.42
N ALA A 691 -40.65 0.28 -1.74
CA ALA A 691 -39.95 0.20 -3.01
C ALA A 691 -38.78 -0.81 -3.02
N ASP A 692 -38.68 -1.70 -2.02
CA ASP A 692 -37.59 -2.67 -1.85
C ASP A 692 -36.19 -2.03 -1.81
N PHE A 693 -36.11 -0.83 -1.22
CA PHE A 693 -34.89 -0.04 -1.12
C PHE A 693 -34.46 0.15 0.34
N LEU A 694 -33.45 -0.60 0.77
CA LEU A 694 -32.95 -0.53 2.16
C LEU A 694 -32.12 0.72 2.45
N GLY A 695 -31.55 1.34 1.41
CA GLY A 695 -30.50 2.36 1.55
C GLY A 695 -29.21 1.81 2.12
N GLU A 696 -28.77 0.67 1.61
CA GLU A 696 -27.55 -0.02 2.01
C GLU A 696 -26.37 0.34 1.09
N GLY A 697 -25.16 0.24 1.64
CA GLY A 697 -23.89 0.31 0.92
C GLY A 697 -23.18 -1.04 0.86
N THR A 698 -23.86 -2.16 1.11
CA THR A 698 -23.26 -3.50 1.24
C THR A 698 -22.48 -3.91 -0.01
N LEU A 699 -23.05 -3.73 -1.20
CA LEU A 699 -22.40 -4.11 -2.45
C LEU A 699 -21.16 -3.25 -2.73
N GLN A 700 -21.25 -1.95 -2.45
CA GLN A 700 -20.14 -0.99 -2.50
C GLN A 700 -19.03 -1.38 -1.53
N ALA A 701 -19.37 -1.72 -0.28
CA ALA A 701 -18.42 -2.13 0.75
C ALA A 701 -17.65 -3.39 0.32
N ARG A 702 -18.35 -4.40 -0.23
CA ARG A 702 -17.72 -5.63 -0.74
C ARG A 702 -16.83 -5.35 -1.95
N TYR A 703 -17.25 -4.48 -2.88
CA TYR A 703 -16.40 -4.05 -4.00
C TYR A 703 -15.12 -3.38 -3.52
N ILE A 704 -15.22 -2.40 -2.60
CA ILE A 704 -14.04 -1.71 -2.04
C ILE A 704 -13.11 -2.71 -1.36
N ARG A 705 -13.65 -3.59 -0.50
CA ARG A 705 -12.86 -4.58 0.23
C ARG A 705 -12.06 -5.49 -0.70
N GLY A 706 -12.70 -6.04 -1.73
CA GLY A 706 -12.04 -6.93 -2.68
C GLY A 706 -11.04 -6.20 -3.57
N ALA A 707 -11.42 -5.04 -4.11
CA ALA A 707 -10.54 -4.24 -4.95
C ALA A 707 -9.32 -3.68 -4.19
N PHE A 708 -9.42 -3.53 -2.87
CA PHE A 708 -8.40 -2.93 -2.00
C PHE A 708 -7.66 -3.95 -1.12
N ASP A 709 -7.74 -5.24 -1.45
CA ASP A 709 -6.96 -6.32 -0.82
C ASP A 709 -7.10 -6.35 0.72
N ASN A 710 -8.34 -6.25 1.21
CA ASN A 710 -8.71 -6.27 2.64
C ASN A 710 -8.04 -5.18 3.52
N LYS A 711 -7.38 -4.18 2.92
CA LYS A 711 -6.89 -3.03 3.68
C LYS A 711 -8.07 -2.26 4.29
N PRO A 712 -7.84 -1.50 5.38
CA PRO A 712 -8.88 -0.68 5.99
C PRO A 712 -9.56 0.24 4.98
N TYR A 713 -10.87 0.38 5.08
CA TYR A 713 -11.62 1.34 4.29
C TYR A 713 -12.83 1.80 5.09
N THR A 714 -13.45 2.88 4.64
CA THR A 714 -14.73 3.31 5.17
C THR A 714 -15.59 3.91 4.06
N LEU A 715 -16.89 3.88 4.28
CA LEU A 715 -17.91 4.32 3.35
C LEU A 715 -18.73 5.42 4.03
N GLY A 716 -18.66 6.64 3.48
CA GLY A 716 -19.48 7.76 3.87
C GLY A 716 -20.84 7.68 3.19
N LYS A 717 -21.89 7.46 3.99
CA LYS A 717 -23.29 7.65 3.61
C LYS A 717 -23.69 9.00 4.20
N TYR A 718 -24.30 9.90 3.42
CA TYR A 718 -24.78 11.22 3.89
C TYR A 718 -25.98 11.08 4.86
N GLU A 719 -25.79 10.28 5.91
CA GLU A 719 -26.83 9.65 6.72
C GLU A 719 -26.59 9.97 8.19
N SER A 720 -27.49 10.77 8.77
CA SER A 720 -27.42 11.22 10.17
C SER A 720 -28.49 10.58 11.07
N THR A 721 -29.38 9.78 10.50
CA THR A 721 -30.49 9.10 11.18
C THR A 721 -30.15 7.65 11.48
N ARG A 722 -29.69 6.87 10.50
CA ARG A 722 -29.47 5.42 10.61
C ARG A 722 -28.07 5.04 11.10
N ILE A 723 -27.62 5.67 12.18
CA ILE A 723 -26.21 5.56 12.64
C ILE A 723 -25.85 4.13 13.09
N ARG A 724 -26.79 3.40 13.74
CA ARG A 724 -26.53 2.04 14.22
C ARG A 724 -26.27 1.11 13.04
N VAL A 725 -27.13 1.19 12.03
CA VAL A 725 -27.00 0.42 10.78
C VAL A 725 -25.73 0.82 10.01
N ALA A 726 -25.41 2.12 9.91
CA ALA A 726 -24.20 2.57 9.23
C ALA A 726 -22.92 2.02 9.87
N ILE A 727 -22.89 1.91 11.21
CA ILE A 727 -21.77 1.30 11.93
C ILE A 727 -21.72 -0.21 11.67
N ALA A 728 -22.86 -0.88 11.84
CA ALA A 728 -22.97 -2.34 11.70
C ALA A 728 -22.66 -2.82 10.28
N GLU A 729 -23.17 -2.14 9.25
CA GLU A 729 -22.98 -2.44 7.83
C GLU A 729 -21.49 -2.52 7.46
N LEU A 730 -20.72 -1.50 7.86
CA LEU A 730 -19.29 -1.49 7.56
C LEU A 730 -18.52 -2.51 8.38
N ALA A 731 -18.79 -2.62 9.68
CA ALA A 731 -18.12 -3.61 10.53
C ALA A 731 -18.35 -5.05 10.03
N ALA A 732 -19.58 -5.38 9.62
CA ALA A 732 -19.94 -6.69 9.06
C ALA A 732 -19.24 -6.99 7.73
N ASN A 733 -18.90 -5.97 6.95
CA ASN A 733 -18.20 -6.12 5.68
C ASN A 733 -16.69 -5.90 5.79
N GLY A 734 -16.12 -5.72 6.99
CA GLY A 734 -14.67 -5.58 7.22
C GLY A 734 -14.12 -4.17 7.07
N GLY A 735 -15.00 -3.16 6.97
CA GLY A 735 -14.64 -1.75 6.98
C GLY A 735 -14.59 -1.17 8.39
N ALA A 736 -13.93 -0.03 8.54
CA ALA A 736 -13.97 0.79 9.74
C ALA A 736 -15.18 1.75 9.66
N PRO A 737 -16.12 1.71 10.61
CA PRO A 737 -17.35 2.47 10.50
C PRO A 737 -17.17 3.95 10.81
N MET A 738 -17.97 4.75 10.09
CA MET A 738 -18.25 6.20 10.17
C MET A 738 -17.24 7.18 9.58
N GLY A 739 -17.54 7.60 8.35
CA GLY A 739 -17.16 8.90 7.80
C GLY A 739 -18.15 10.03 8.14
N PHE A 740 -17.68 11.26 8.01
CA PHE A 740 -18.34 12.55 7.81
C PHE A 740 -19.59 13.06 8.58
N TYR A 741 -20.43 12.25 9.26
CA TYR A 741 -21.72 12.76 9.78
C TYR A 741 -22.13 12.30 11.18
N THR A 742 -21.14 12.01 12.02
CA THR A 742 -21.38 11.79 13.44
C THR A 742 -21.77 13.10 14.12
N ASN A 743 -23.07 13.29 14.36
CA ASN A 743 -23.53 14.41 15.18
C ASN A 743 -23.31 14.11 16.67
N PHE A 744 -22.05 14.18 17.11
CA PHE A 744 -21.67 13.88 18.50
C PHE A 744 -22.24 14.91 19.51
N LYS A 745 -22.73 16.07 19.04
CA LYS A 745 -23.32 17.10 19.91
C LYS A 745 -24.65 16.67 20.50
N LYS A 746 -25.40 15.81 19.80
CA LYS A 746 -26.64 15.26 20.33
C LYS A 746 -26.33 14.08 21.25
N ALA A 747 -26.77 14.17 22.50
CA ALA A 747 -26.44 13.19 23.53
C ALA A 747 -26.92 11.76 23.18
N ASP A 748 -28.13 11.63 22.63
CA ASP A 748 -28.71 10.37 22.16
C ASP A 748 -27.88 9.71 21.04
N THR A 749 -27.42 10.53 20.09
CA THR A 749 -26.56 10.10 18.97
C THR A 749 -25.21 9.65 19.50
N ARG A 750 -24.62 10.42 20.42
CA ARG A 750 -23.34 10.10 21.07
C ARG A 750 -23.40 8.78 21.83
N GLU A 751 -24.46 8.55 22.60
CA GLU A 751 -24.64 7.31 23.38
C GLU A 751 -24.58 6.07 22.49
N GLU A 752 -25.28 6.08 21.36
CA GLU A 752 -25.36 4.94 20.46
C GLU A 752 -24.05 4.70 19.68
N ILE A 753 -23.37 5.77 19.28
CA ILE A 753 -22.03 5.66 18.69
C ILE A 753 -21.09 4.98 19.68
N VAL A 754 -21.08 5.45 20.93
CA VAL A 754 -20.25 4.89 22.00
C VAL A 754 -20.62 3.42 22.21
N ARG A 755 -21.91 3.08 22.37
CA ARG A 755 -22.36 1.69 22.57
C ARG A 755 -21.83 0.75 21.50
N TYR A 756 -21.97 1.12 20.22
CA TYR A 756 -21.51 0.28 19.12
C TYR A 756 -19.98 0.22 19.03
N TYR A 757 -19.28 1.34 19.23
CA TYR A 757 -17.81 1.34 19.23
C TYR A 757 -17.23 0.49 20.36
N ARG A 758 -17.84 0.52 21.56
CA ARG A 758 -17.46 -0.34 22.69
C ARG A 758 -17.70 -1.80 22.41
N PHE A 759 -18.78 -2.13 21.71
CA PHE A 759 -19.01 -3.49 21.24
C PHE A 759 -17.90 -3.96 20.27
N LEU A 760 -17.48 -3.10 19.33
CA LEU A 760 -16.36 -3.40 18.43
C LEU A 760 -15.03 -3.51 19.17
N GLU A 761 -14.76 -2.64 20.15
CA GLU A 761 -13.56 -2.70 21.01
C GLU A 761 -13.51 -4.02 21.81
N LYS A 762 -14.60 -4.40 22.47
CA LYS A 762 -14.71 -5.67 23.22
C LYS A 762 -14.41 -6.90 22.33
N ASN A 763 -14.73 -6.81 21.05
CA ASN A 763 -14.59 -7.88 20.07
C ASN A 763 -13.52 -7.58 19.00
N ASP A 764 -12.53 -6.73 19.31
CA ASP A 764 -11.58 -6.17 18.32
C ASP A 764 -10.84 -7.26 17.51
N ALA A 765 -10.52 -8.39 18.14
CA ALA A 765 -9.87 -9.54 17.49
C ALA A 765 -10.66 -10.12 16.30
N LEU A 766 -12.00 -9.94 16.28
CA LEU A 766 -12.86 -10.42 15.19
C LEU A 766 -12.84 -9.50 13.97
N TYR A 767 -12.55 -8.21 14.19
CA TYR A 767 -12.60 -7.17 13.15
C TYR A 767 -11.21 -6.82 12.62
N ARG A 768 -10.21 -6.73 13.50
CA ARG A 768 -8.87 -6.25 13.13
C ARG A 768 -8.15 -7.22 12.22
N GLY A 769 -7.90 -6.78 10.98
CA GLY A 769 -7.20 -7.59 9.98
C GLY A 769 -7.95 -8.87 9.62
N ASN A 770 -9.28 -8.87 9.76
CA ASN A 770 -10.10 -10.04 9.44
C ASN A 770 -10.09 -10.33 7.92
N ARG A 771 -10.44 -11.57 7.59
CA ARG A 771 -10.58 -12.02 6.20
C ARG A 771 -12.02 -12.44 5.95
N SER A 772 -12.49 -12.26 4.72
CA SER A 772 -13.83 -12.72 4.35
C SER A 772 -13.89 -14.25 4.43
N HIS A 773 -15.06 -14.77 4.76
CA HIS A 773 -15.39 -16.18 4.64
C HIS A 773 -16.55 -16.38 3.66
N ALA A 774 -16.53 -15.64 2.56
CA ALA A 774 -17.42 -15.86 1.42
C ALA A 774 -17.20 -17.25 0.80
N GLU A 775 -18.29 -17.85 0.34
CA GLU A 775 -18.26 -19.14 -0.35
C GLU A 775 -18.18 -18.97 -1.87
N VAL A 776 -18.64 -17.83 -2.38
CA VAL A 776 -18.66 -17.51 -3.81
C VAL A 776 -18.08 -16.13 -4.08
N LEU A 777 -17.63 -15.93 -5.32
CA LEU A 777 -17.10 -14.65 -5.79
C LEU A 777 -18.00 -14.10 -6.90
N LEU A 778 -18.40 -12.83 -6.82
CA LEU A 778 -19.04 -12.09 -7.90
C LEU A 778 -18.03 -11.16 -8.57
N LEU A 779 -17.80 -11.33 -9.88
CA LEU A 779 -16.87 -10.46 -10.59
C LEU A 779 -17.52 -9.11 -10.93
N TYR A 780 -16.84 -8.04 -10.55
CA TYR A 780 -17.16 -6.69 -11.00
C TYR A 780 -16.58 -6.46 -12.41
N PRO A 781 -17.38 -6.04 -13.40
CA PRO A 781 -16.99 -6.02 -14.81
C PRO A 781 -16.13 -4.80 -15.19
N ARG A 782 -14.96 -4.63 -14.55
CA ARG A 782 -14.11 -3.45 -14.75
C ARG A 782 -13.52 -3.38 -16.16
N LYS A 783 -13.20 -4.53 -16.78
CA LYS A 783 -12.79 -4.56 -18.20
C LYS A 783 -13.85 -3.95 -19.11
N LYS A 784 -15.14 -4.23 -18.85
CA LYS A 784 -16.26 -3.63 -19.60
C LYS A 784 -16.38 -2.13 -19.37
N VAL A 785 -16.20 -1.67 -18.13
CA VAL A 785 -16.10 -0.23 -17.84
C VAL A 785 -14.96 0.42 -18.64
N HIS A 786 -13.78 -0.21 -18.72
CA HIS A 786 -12.67 0.29 -19.53
C HIS A 786 -12.97 0.33 -21.03
N GLU A 787 -13.84 -0.56 -21.53
CA GLU A 787 -14.35 -0.57 -22.90
C GLU A 787 -15.44 0.50 -23.14
N GLY A 788 -16.01 1.07 -22.08
CA GLY A 788 -17.10 2.05 -22.13
C GLY A 788 -18.49 1.44 -21.92
N ASP A 789 -18.59 0.15 -21.60
CA ASP A 789 -19.85 -0.55 -21.35
C ASP A 789 -20.25 -0.46 -19.86
N VAL A 790 -21.05 0.56 -19.54
CA VAL A 790 -21.62 0.76 -18.21
C VAL A 790 -22.89 -0.07 -17.97
N ALA A 791 -23.50 -0.66 -19.01
CA ALA A 791 -24.69 -1.51 -18.85
C ALA A 791 -24.34 -2.82 -18.10
N ALA A 792 -23.12 -3.32 -18.29
CA ALA A 792 -22.58 -4.42 -17.50
C ALA A 792 -22.60 -4.14 -15.97
N VAL A 793 -22.45 -2.88 -15.57
CA VAL A 793 -22.50 -2.47 -14.15
C VAL A 793 -23.93 -2.53 -13.61
N ASP A 794 -24.94 -2.22 -14.42
CA ASP A 794 -26.34 -2.36 -14.04
C ASP A 794 -26.73 -3.83 -13.84
N ALA A 795 -26.28 -4.71 -14.74
CA ALA A 795 -26.42 -6.16 -14.57
C ALA A 795 -25.74 -6.67 -13.29
N PHE A 796 -24.54 -6.16 -12.98
CA PHE A 796 -23.83 -6.46 -11.73
C PHE A 796 -24.62 -6.04 -10.49
N LYS A 797 -25.18 -4.82 -10.47
CA LYS A 797 -25.99 -4.34 -9.35
C LYS A 797 -27.22 -5.20 -9.11
N LEU A 798 -27.95 -5.55 -10.17
CA LEU A 798 -29.14 -6.39 -10.08
C LEU A 798 -28.80 -7.79 -9.56
N PHE A 799 -27.76 -8.41 -10.13
CA PHE A 799 -27.32 -9.74 -9.69
C PHE A 799 -26.82 -9.74 -8.25
N GLY A 800 -26.01 -8.74 -7.88
CA GLY A 800 -25.53 -8.56 -6.51
C GLY A 800 -26.67 -8.36 -5.51
N LYS A 801 -27.70 -7.57 -5.84
CA LYS A 801 -28.90 -7.44 -5.00
C LYS A 801 -29.61 -8.78 -4.82
N ASN A 802 -29.77 -9.57 -5.88
CA ASN A 802 -30.41 -10.88 -5.80
C ASN A 802 -29.64 -11.85 -4.88
N LEU A 803 -28.30 -11.83 -4.92
CA LEU A 803 -27.48 -12.62 -3.99
C LEU A 803 -27.65 -12.15 -2.53
N LEU A 804 -27.73 -10.82 -2.31
CA LEU A 804 -27.95 -10.26 -0.97
C LEU A 804 -29.33 -10.64 -0.42
N ASP A 805 -30.37 -10.60 -1.25
CA ASP A 805 -31.74 -10.95 -0.86
C ASP A 805 -31.92 -12.46 -0.59
N GLN A 806 -31.05 -13.29 -1.16
CA GLN A 806 -30.97 -14.74 -0.89
C GLN A 806 -29.95 -15.10 0.21
N HIS A 807 -29.36 -14.09 0.85
CA HIS A 807 -28.37 -14.24 1.93
C HIS A 807 -27.14 -15.07 1.55
N VAL A 808 -26.74 -15.03 0.27
CA VAL A 808 -25.54 -15.74 -0.20
C VAL A 808 -24.28 -15.07 0.38
N LEU A 809 -23.35 -15.86 0.88
CA LEU A 809 -22.04 -15.39 1.35
C LEU A 809 -21.11 -15.18 0.16
N PHE A 810 -20.97 -13.94 -0.30
CA PHE A 810 -20.17 -13.61 -1.48
C PHE A 810 -19.24 -12.41 -1.27
N ASP A 811 -18.07 -12.48 -1.92
CA ASP A 811 -17.17 -11.36 -2.12
C ASP A 811 -17.35 -10.75 -3.52
N VAL A 812 -16.84 -9.53 -3.71
CA VAL A 812 -16.76 -8.88 -5.02
C VAL A 812 -15.31 -8.62 -5.37
N LEU A 813 -14.89 -8.93 -6.59
CA LEU A 813 -13.54 -8.61 -7.09
C LEU A 813 -13.61 -8.09 -8.53
N PRO A 814 -12.84 -7.04 -8.89
CA PRO A 814 -12.67 -6.65 -10.29
C PRO A 814 -12.12 -7.80 -11.15
N ASP A 815 -12.72 -8.00 -12.32
CA ASP A 815 -12.38 -9.07 -13.27
C ASP A 815 -10.97 -9.00 -13.87
N ASP A 816 -10.29 -7.86 -13.77
CA ASP A 816 -8.90 -7.63 -14.14
C ASP A 816 -7.90 -7.79 -12.98
N GLN A 817 -8.39 -8.06 -11.76
CA GLN A 817 -7.57 -8.37 -10.59
C GLN A 817 -7.61 -9.86 -10.21
N LEU A 818 -8.53 -10.65 -10.77
CA LEU A 818 -8.67 -12.07 -10.45
C LEU A 818 -7.43 -12.88 -10.83
N THR A 819 -6.77 -13.45 -9.82
CA THR A 819 -5.69 -14.43 -10.01
C THR A 819 -6.19 -15.88 -9.88
N GLN A 820 -5.35 -16.86 -10.25
CA GLN A 820 -5.68 -18.28 -10.11
C GLN A 820 -5.77 -18.68 -8.63
N SER A 821 -4.86 -18.16 -7.78
CA SER A 821 -4.91 -18.42 -6.34
C SER A 821 -6.12 -17.80 -5.65
N GLN A 822 -6.59 -16.63 -6.10
CA GLN A 822 -7.83 -16.04 -5.62
C GLN A 822 -9.04 -16.85 -6.07
N ARG A 823 -9.11 -17.23 -7.35
CA ARG A 823 -10.21 -18.06 -7.89
C ARG A 823 -10.38 -19.36 -7.09
N ALA A 824 -9.28 -20.01 -6.74
CA ALA A 824 -9.28 -21.29 -6.02
C ALA A 824 -9.82 -21.21 -4.57
N GLN A 825 -9.99 -20.01 -4.01
CA GLN A 825 -10.54 -19.83 -2.65
C GLN A 825 -12.06 -19.95 -2.60
N TYR A 826 -12.74 -19.85 -3.75
CA TYR A 826 -14.20 -19.82 -3.82
C TYR A 826 -14.73 -21.11 -4.46
N ARG A 827 -15.93 -21.52 -4.03
CA ARG A 827 -16.62 -22.69 -4.61
C ARG A 827 -17.12 -22.39 -6.01
N HIS A 828 -17.61 -21.17 -6.22
CA HIS A 828 -18.06 -20.68 -7.51
C HIS A 828 -17.63 -19.23 -7.74
N VAL A 829 -17.37 -18.91 -9.00
CA VAL A 829 -17.09 -17.54 -9.47
C VAL A 829 -18.16 -17.18 -10.49
N PHE A 830 -19.02 -16.24 -10.13
CA PHE A 830 -20.07 -15.71 -10.98
C PHE A 830 -19.55 -14.57 -11.84
N VAL A 831 -19.89 -14.63 -13.12
CA VAL A 831 -19.91 -13.47 -14.02
C VAL A 831 -21.37 -13.01 -14.16
N VAL A 832 -21.58 -11.71 -14.38
CA VAL A 832 -22.92 -11.13 -14.60
C VAL A 832 -23.77 -11.94 -15.59
N ASN A 833 -25.06 -12.08 -15.29
CA ASN A 833 -26.08 -12.79 -16.09
C ASN A 833 -25.89 -14.31 -16.25
N GLN A 834 -25.00 -14.95 -15.49
CA GLN A 834 -24.97 -16.41 -15.43
C GLN A 834 -26.18 -16.95 -14.65
N PRO A 835 -26.86 -18.02 -15.14
CA PRO A 835 -27.96 -18.64 -14.40
C PRO A 835 -27.46 -19.17 -13.06
N MET A 836 -28.26 -18.94 -12.01
CA MET A 836 -27.99 -19.43 -10.65
C MET A 836 -28.27 -20.93 -10.47
N GLU A 837 -28.59 -21.64 -11.57
CA GLU A 837 -29.14 -23.01 -11.53
C GLU A 837 -28.19 -23.99 -10.84
N GLU A 838 -28.57 -24.26 -9.58
CA GLU A 838 -28.09 -25.26 -8.64
C GLU A 838 -26.65 -25.12 -8.12
N THR A 839 -26.44 -24.09 -7.28
CA THR A 839 -25.35 -24.08 -6.29
C THR A 839 -25.61 -25.13 -5.19
N VAL A 840 -25.33 -26.39 -5.51
CA VAL A 840 -25.50 -27.49 -4.54
C VAL A 840 -24.46 -27.35 -3.43
N ASN A 841 -24.95 -27.18 -2.20
CA ASN A 841 -24.20 -27.13 -0.93
C ASN A 841 -23.50 -25.80 -0.55
N LEU A 842 -24.21 -24.67 -0.63
CA LEU A 842 -23.83 -23.42 0.08
C LEU A 842 -24.46 -23.32 1.48
N SER A 843 -23.99 -22.37 2.28
CA SER A 843 -24.64 -21.96 3.52
C SER A 843 -26.00 -21.31 3.24
N ARG A 844 -26.98 -21.54 4.11
CA ARG A 844 -28.36 -21.07 3.97
C ARG A 844 -28.79 -20.32 5.23
N PHE A 845 -29.52 -19.23 5.01
CA PHE A 845 -30.04 -18.39 6.08
C PHE A 845 -31.51 -18.14 5.81
N VAL A 846 -32.36 -18.43 6.79
CA VAL A 846 -33.79 -18.07 6.73
C VAL A 846 -33.96 -16.77 7.51
N ALA A 847 -34.01 -15.65 6.80
CA ALA A 847 -34.18 -14.32 7.35
C ALA A 847 -35.03 -13.43 6.41
N PRO A 848 -35.62 -12.33 6.90
CA PRO A 848 -36.23 -11.32 6.04
C PRO A 848 -35.21 -10.68 5.09
N LYS A 849 -35.68 -10.16 3.94
CA LYS A 849 -34.84 -9.39 3.00
C LYS A 849 -34.20 -8.15 3.64
N THR A 850 -34.80 -7.61 4.71
CA THR A 850 -34.24 -6.49 5.47
C THR A 850 -33.00 -6.87 6.28
N VAL A 851 -32.65 -8.16 6.38
CA VAL A 851 -31.42 -8.63 7.04
C VAL A 851 -30.36 -8.93 6.00
N ARG A 852 -29.14 -8.42 6.22
CA ARG A 852 -27.95 -8.77 5.46
C ARG A 852 -27.04 -9.67 6.28
N VAL A 853 -26.43 -10.64 5.61
CA VAL A 853 -25.55 -11.64 6.22
C VAL A 853 -24.17 -11.58 5.55
N SER A 854 -23.13 -11.66 6.37
CA SER A 854 -21.75 -11.87 5.93
C SER A 854 -21.03 -12.80 6.90
N ALA A 855 -19.89 -13.32 6.48
CA ALA A 855 -19.05 -14.18 7.30
C ALA A 855 -17.59 -13.72 7.22
N SER A 856 -16.88 -13.77 8.34
CA SER A 856 -15.47 -13.42 8.41
C SER A 856 -14.69 -14.37 9.29
N ARG A 857 -13.37 -14.31 9.17
CA ARG A 857 -12.40 -15.02 10.00
C ARG A 857 -11.44 -14.02 10.63
N PRO A 858 -11.15 -14.14 11.94
CA PRO A 858 -10.09 -13.37 12.56
C PRO A 858 -8.75 -13.55 11.82
N LYS A 859 -7.82 -12.61 12.02
CA LYS A 859 -6.47 -12.66 11.43
C LYS A 859 -5.70 -13.95 11.77
N LYS A 860 -5.97 -14.53 12.95
CA LYS A 860 -5.37 -15.76 13.47
C LYS A 860 -6.45 -16.67 14.06
N GLY A 861 -6.22 -17.98 14.00
CA GLY A 861 -7.16 -18.98 14.52
C GLY A 861 -8.16 -19.47 13.46
N ASN A 862 -9.05 -20.36 13.90
CA ASN A 862 -10.02 -21.05 13.05
C ASN A 862 -11.48 -20.66 13.35
N GLU A 863 -11.71 -19.69 14.23
CA GLU A 863 -13.05 -19.14 14.51
C GLU A 863 -13.67 -18.54 13.24
N ILE A 864 -14.98 -18.72 13.09
CA ILE A 864 -15.78 -18.10 12.03
C ILE A 864 -16.81 -17.21 12.71
N THR A 865 -16.91 -15.97 12.25
CA THR A 865 -17.91 -15.02 12.73
C THR A 865 -18.94 -14.78 11.65
N LEU A 866 -20.20 -15.08 11.94
CA LEU A 866 -21.34 -14.67 11.13
C LEU A 866 -21.84 -13.31 11.63
N HIS A 867 -22.13 -12.41 10.70
CA HIS A 867 -22.59 -11.06 10.98
C HIS A 867 -24.00 -10.88 10.41
N PHE A 868 -24.90 -10.27 11.19
CA PHE A 868 -26.28 -10.01 10.81
C PHE A 868 -26.61 -8.53 11.00
N VAL A 869 -27.00 -7.84 9.92
CA VAL A 869 -27.35 -6.42 9.94
C VAL A 869 -28.81 -6.26 9.51
N ASN A 870 -29.64 -5.68 10.38
CA ASN A 870 -31.07 -5.49 10.16
C ASN A 870 -31.38 -4.02 9.81
N TYR A 871 -31.96 -3.81 8.63
CA TYR A 871 -32.36 -2.51 8.10
C TYR A 871 -33.84 -2.19 8.36
N ASN A 872 -34.58 -3.09 9.02
CA ASN A 872 -36.00 -2.90 9.27
C ASN A 872 -36.24 -1.79 10.30
N ARG A 873 -37.20 -0.91 10.00
CA ARG A 873 -37.52 0.26 10.81
C ARG A 873 -38.93 0.77 10.54
N GLN A 874 -39.44 1.59 11.44
CA GLN A 874 -40.60 2.43 11.14
C GLN A 874 -40.16 3.59 10.22
N GLU A 875 -40.71 3.64 9.01
CA GLU A 875 -40.35 4.67 8.03
C GLU A 875 -41.01 6.02 8.35
N PRO A 876 -40.32 7.15 8.10
CA PRO A 876 -40.93 8.47 8.22
C PRO A 876 -42.06 8.65 7.20
N LYS A 877 -43.05 9.50 7.53
CA LYS A 877 -44.22 9.75 6.67
C LYS A 877 -43.85 10.23 5.25
N ALA A 878 -42.77 11.00 5.13
CA ALA A 878 -42.27 11.47 3.84
C ALA A 878 -41.42 10.38 3.17
N LYS A 879 -41.82 9.96 1.96
CA LYS A 879 -41.04 9.05 1.12
C LYS A 879 -39.70 9.68 0.76
N LYS A 880 -38.62 8.89 0.75
CA LYS A 880 -37.25 9.31 0.41
C LYS A 880 -36.69 10.43 1.30
N SER A 881 -36.89 10.30 2.61
CA SER A 881 -36.32 11.22 3.60
C SER A 881 -35.10 10.62 4.28
N ALA A 882 -34.06 11.44 4.46
CA ALA A 882 -32.90 11.10 5.30
C ALA A 882 -33.24 11.06 6.79
N GLY A 883 -34.39 11.59 7.20
CA GLY A 883 -34.76 11.84 8.60
C GLY A 883 -34.02 13.03 9.21
N GLY A 884 -34.42 13.40 10.44
CA GLY A 884 -33.87 14.52 11.20
C GLY A 884 -32.83 14.12 12.26
N GLY A 885 -32.36 12.86 12.26
CA GLY A 885 -31.42 12.33 13.25
C GLY A 885 -31.89 11.04 13.91
N ILE A 886 -31.12 10.56 14.89
CA ILE A 886 -31.30 9.24 15.52
C ILE A 886 -32.70 8.98 16.08
N GLN A 887 -33.42 10.01 16.51
CA GLN A 887 -34.80 9.90 17.00
C GLN A 887 -35.77 9.36 15.95
N ASP A 888 -35.47 9.55 14.67
CA ASP A 888 -36.27 9.04 13.57
C ASP A 888 -35.90 7.62 13.19
N GLU A 889 -34.76 7.07 13.63
CA GLU A 889 -34.26 5.74 13.20
C GLU A 889 -35.29 4.64 13.45
N LYS A 890 -35.87 4.59 14.66
CA LYS A 890 -36.95 3.66 15.06
C LYS A 890 -36.82 2.23 14.49
N PRO A 891 -35.70 1.53 14.76
CA PRO A 891 -35.45 0.19 14.24
C PRO A 891 -36.45 -0.83 14.82
N ILE A 892 -36.81 -1.83 14.02
CA ILE A 892 -37.70 -2.93 14.42
C ILE A 892 -36.87 -4.20 14.53
N ALA A 893 -36.76 -4.74 15.73
CA ALA A 893 -35.99 -5.95 15.98
C ALA A 893 -36.52 -7.16 15.20
N VAL A 894 -35.60 -8.05 14.83
CA VAL A 894 -35.88 -9.28 14.11
C VAL A 894 -35.67 -10.49 15.03
N GLU A 895 -36.43 -11.55 14.79
CA GLU A 895 -36.36 -12.81 15.51
C GLU A 895 -36.54 -13.99 14.55
N GLY A 896 -36.17 -15.19 14.99
CA GLY A 896 -36.37 -16.41 14.20
C GLY A 896 -35.42 -16.57 13.00
N VAL A 897 -34.31 -15.83 12.96
CA VAL A 897 -33.27 -16.02 11.95
C VAL A 897 -32.64 -17.40 12.13
N LYS A 898 -32.85 -18.30 11.17
CA LYS A 898 -32.29 -19.66 11.22
C LYS A 898 -31.04 -19.73 10.36
N VAL A 899 -29.99 -20.32 10.93
CA VAL A 899 -28.71 -20.56 10.28
C VAL A 899 -28.60 -22.03 9.95
N ASP A 900 -28.23 -22.33 8.71
CA ASP A 900 -27.78 -23.63 8.26
C ASP A 900 -26.45 -23.43 7.50
N PHE A 901 -25.35 -23.50 8.24
CA PHE A 901 -24.02 -23.10 7.79
C PHE A 901 -23.17 -24.31 7.39
N ASP A 902 -22.56 -24.27 6.21
CA ASP A 902 -21.68 -25.34 5.74
C ASP A 902 -20.29 -25.21 6.36
N MET A 903 -19.94 -26.12 7.28
CA MET A 903 -18.68 -26.02 8.01
C MET A 903 -17.50 -26.42 7.12
N PRO A 904 -16.34 -25.75 7.24
CA PRO A 904 -15.12 -26.20 6.59
C PRO A 904 -14.77 -27.63 7.04
N LYS A 905 -14.34 -28.46 6.08
CA LYS A 905 -13.99 -29.86 6.33
C LYS A 905 -13.00 -29.99 7.49
N GLY A 906 -13.29 -30.89 8.42
CA GLY A 906 -12.43 -31.20 9.57
C GLY A 906 -12.52 -30.22 10.75
N VAL A 907 -13.31 -29.15 10.66
CA VAL A 907 -13.53 -28.23 11.79
C VAL A 907 -14.66 -28.76 12.67
N LYS A 908 -14.35 -29.04 13.95
CA LYS A 908 -15.35 -29.35 14.98
C LYS A 908 -15.87 -28.06 15.60
N VAL A 909 -17.16 -28.01 15.92
CA VAL A 909 -17.77 -26.88 16.63
C VAL A 909 -17.81 -27.21 18.12
N ALA A 910 -17.17 -26.37 18.94
CA ALA A 910 -17.27 -26.48 20.40
C ALA A 910 -18.51 -25.76 20.92
N ARG A 911 -18.70 -24.51 20.50
CA ARG A 911 -19.77 -23.63 20.96
C ARG A 911 -20.11 -22.59 19.91
N VAL A 912 -21.34 -22.09 19.97
CA VAL A 912 -21.82 -20.96 19.19
C VAL A 912 -22.24 -19.87 20.16
N LEU A 913 -21.57 -18.73 20.11
CA LEU A 913 -21.81 -17.60 21.01
C LEU A 913 -22.41 -16.43 20.23
N VAL A 914 -23.57 -15.93 20.65
CA VAL A 914 -24.23 -14.79 20.00
C VAL A 914 -24.22 -13.57 20.91
N SER A 915 -23.87 -12.40 20.37
CA SER A 915 -23.96 -11.12 21.07
C SER A 915 -24.37 -9.98 20.13
N SER A 916 -24.86 -8.89 20.71
CA SER A 916 -25.24 -7.65 20.02
C SER A 916 -24.74 -6.42 20.80
N PRO A 917 -24.71 -5.22 20.20
CA PRO A 917 -24.41 -4.00 20.95
C PRO A 917 -25.37 -3.73 22.12
N GLU A 918 -26.65 -4.12 22.01
CA GLU A 918 -27.65 -4.00 23.08
C GLU A 918 -27.57 -5.12 24.13
N SER A 919 -26.90 -6.23 23.81
CA SER A 919 -26.66 -7.37 24.70
C SER A 919 -25.25 -7.91 24.47
N PRO A 920 -24.23 -7.19 24.98
CA PRO A 920 -22.83 -7.39 24.60
C PRO A 920 -22.19 -8.62 25.24
N ASP A 921 -22.83 -9.21 26.26
CA ASP A 921 -22.39 -10.47 26.86
C ASP A 921 -22.92 -11.63 26.03
N ALA A 922 -21.99 -12.46 25.56
CA ALA A 922 -22.32 -13.47 24.59
C ALA A 922 -23.14 -14.60 25.23
N VAL A 923 -24.24 -14.95 24.58
CA VAL A 923 -25.12 -16.04 24.98
C VAL A 923 -24.77 -17.26 24.15
N GLU A 924 -24.50 -18.39 24.81
CA GLU A 924 -24.33 -19.65 24.12
C GLU A 924 -25.67 -20.16 23.61
N VAL A 925 -25.74 -20.46 22.31
CA VAL A 925 -26.95 -20.96 21.67
C VAL A 925 -26.86 -22.45 21.43
N LYS A 926 -27.99 -23.14 21.64
CA LYS A 926 -28.10 -24.55 21.28
C LYS A 926 -27.91 -24.69 19.77
N HIS A 927 -27.05 -25.61 19.38
CA HIS A 927 -26.73 -25.88 17.99
C HIS A 927 -26.71 -27.38 17.74
N THR A 928 -26.85 -27.77 16.48
CA THR A 928 -26.68 -29.15 16.03
C THR A 928 -25.73 -29.18 14.84
N VAL A 929 -24.88 -30.20 14.77
CA VAL A 929 -24.03 -30.44 13.60
C VAL A 929 -24.42 -31.77 13.00
N ARG A 930 -24.89 -31.77 11.75
CA ARG A 930 -25.29 -32.97 10.99
C ARG A 930 -24.75 -32.86 9.57
N ASP A 931 -24.11 -33.92 9.08
CA ASP A 931 -23.55 -33.98 7.73
C ASP A 931 -22.61 -32.81 7.38
N GLY A 932 -21.83 -32.35 8.37
CA GLY A 932 -20.92 -31.21 8.21
C GLY A 932 -21.60 -29.83 8.23
N ARG A 933 -22.91 -29.76 8.50
CA ARG A 933 -23.68 -28.52 8.54
C ARG A 933 -24.06 -28.14 9.96
N LEU A 934 -23.78 -26.89 10.33
CA LEU A 934 -24.08 -26.30 11.62
C LEU A 934 -25.43 -25.59 11.57
N GLN A 935 -26.37 -26.03 12.41
CA GLN A 935 -27.71 -25.45 12.49
C GLN A 935 -27.98 -24.85 13.88
N PHE A 936 -28.46 -23.61 13.90
CA PHE A 936 -28.91 -22.90 15.11
C PHE A 936 -29.84 -21.73 14.76
N THR A 937 -30.49 -21.15 15.79
CA THR A 937 -31.33 -19.95 15.64
C THR A 937 -30.66 -18.77 16.33
N VAL A 938 -30.56 -17.64 15.64
CA VAL A 938 -30.04 -16.39 16.22
C VAL A 938 -31.12 -15.82 17.17
N PRO A 939 -30.78 -15.51 18.43
CA PRO A 939 -31.63 -14.76 19.34
C PRO A 939 -32.11 -13.44 18.74
N ARG A 940 -33.21 -12.91 19.28
CA ARG A 940 -33.76 -11.60 18.88
C ARG A 940 -32.71 -10.51 18.99
N PHE A 941 -32.53 -9.70 17.95
CA PHE A 941 -31.60 -8.57 17.95
C PHE A 941 -32.20 -7.36 17.22
N LEU A 942 -31.75 -6.15 17.59
CA LEU A 942 -32.32 -4.91 17.10
C LEU A 942 -31.79 -4.54 15.72
N VAL A 943 -30.50 -4.19 15.63
CA VAL A 943 -29.84 -3.78 14.37
C VAL A 943 -28.67 -4.68 14.01
N TYR A 944 -27.86 -5.10 14.98
CA TYR A 944 -26.64 -5.86 14.71
C TYR A 944 -26.48 -7.04 15.66
N ALA A 945 -26.08 -8.19 15.13
CA ALA A 945 -25.65 -9.34 15.92
C ALA A 945 -24.45 -10.02 15.26
N ILE A 946 -23.60 -10.63 16.10
CA ILE A 946 -22.56 -11.56 15.66
C ILE A 946 -22.83 -12.93 16.25
N ALA A 947 -22.61 -13.98 15.47
CA ALA A 947 -22.55 -15.35 15.95
C ALA A 947 -21.12 -15.89 15.74
N ARG A 948 -20.42 -16.14 16.83
CA ARG A 948 -19.05 -16.66 16.87
C ARG A 948 -19.11 -18.18 16.95
N ILE A 949 -18.61 -18.84 15.92
CA ILE A 949 -18.51 -20.29 15.82
C ILE A 949 -17.09 -20.67 16.26
N GLU A 950 -16.95 -21.10 17.51
CA GLU A 950 -15.65 -21.43 18.07
C GLU A 950 -15.27 -22.89 17.77
N PRO A 951 -14.04 -23.13 17.27
CA PRO A 951 -13.58 -24.47 16.96
C PRO A 951 -13.31 -25.28 18.24
N GLY A 952 -13.60 -26.58 18.20
CA GLY A 952 -13.37 -27.53 19.30
C GLY A 952 -12.18 -28.45 19.14
#